data_AF-A0A7C7J9C9-F1
#
_entry.id   AF-A0A7C7J9C9-F1
#
_cell.length_a   1.000
_cell.length_b   1.000
_cell.length_c   1.000
_cell.angle_alpha   90.00
_cell.angle_beta   90.00
_cell.angle_gamma   90.00
#
_symmetry.space_group_name_H-M   'P 1'
#
loop_
_entity.id
_entity.type
_entity.pdbx_description
1 polymer ?
#
loop_
_entity_poly.entity_id
_entity_poly.type
_entity_poly.pdbx_seq_one_letter_code
_entity_poly.pdbx_strand_id
1 'polypeptide(L)'
;MNENSEITNKMPSVVLILIMILSSFAALAPTQNAKAAGDESLTFVTTNFDLHYDVGEDIGFGFLVTNPDSSLNYEASWRVCDIWGDFAPDYSDWVDGDCIEYTGPDGNPVGGEIIVPAGVADGYIVVATMPGITSVDDGSGGVNDFDTFVVDQYVVAIMMTVSGVSIATANSTIFSVGDSGNMDVDLEIEGDIIEGQDYSFDWGADNLHQMGSVFYDLKWEVLDDMSVVEDSGGDAIGTTFSCAWSHYSHSCGRTPWIDGPDISGLMAGDYTLDAWLERDGVPIGTAASEYTHSFSVLAPPLTGFENVTISLIGAGHYQLGDTVEFDWGVTDMNDDPSVITYDFEWRVCKLANYGFSYSNDHSNWTDGACIEEIDTSQSPSLTNGGDEALDNSATGDSGSITTNPINLPRCDNYYYGCEYVIAGMVLVNGVAIASANSTIFSLDSVSTIEIHQLDRSGNITVGQDFSFSWFANRMHEKGSVAYDVQWEILDLSTSPSSSTGHQGTTAISGLGWTGAKYHSDGRTQSHPVYGETVSGLSAGDYELRVWLQMDGVDDYSNAEDTHEFSVISVPSTGNEAVQVSGLKSNYDIGEDVEIDIDISGLHPQTTPNYNLSWKVCKLSTGDFSGDYWGNYHVNHLINENWDLSDWIDMECGNMAWPFYMPEGAIDGEPSTMIYSGTYSYTLDGATTGLGPGEYVIAAILEVNGAIVAWDDDYDYFSVDTAAEVYVDLERSGNILADMDYNFDFGASDAFFMSDVDYEVIWVVRNDMTGVSAGFGNYVFSSMWDTGAQSASIPSAMLNFGDYTLYVWLERDGVADSSPEAEFEHSFRVINPALNTLATIDVQVDVNTIGWGQGTVVAYDLDNGQLFTMGWAVTDMMNNVVDSGEDTWIAPPNSKSWVLDFDHVTNGNYCLKVNLYAAQILVHMQNYCWTQASTADADSDNVLDADDMC
;
A
#
# COMPACT_ATOMS: atom_id res chain seq x y z
N MET A 1 58.56 -80.13 37.13
CA MET A 1 57.88 -80.15 35.82
C MET A 1 57.21 -78.80 35.72
N ASN A 2 57.90 -77.83 35.14
CA ASN A 2 57.85 -77.41 33.73
C ASN A 2 57.17 -76.03 33.76
N GLU A 3 57.93 -74.94 33.78
CA GLU A 3 58.71 -74.33 32.69
C GLU A 3 57.91 -73.21 32.02
N ASN A 4 58.52 -72.02 32.06
CA ASN A 4 58.55 -71.00 31.01
C ASN A 4 57.26 -70.21 30.72
N SER A 5 57.29 -68.90 30.53
CA SER A 5 58.33 -67.87 30.70
C SER A 5 57.60 -66.55 30.93
N GLU A 6 58.20 -65.67 31.70
CA GLU A 6 57.85 -64.25 31.69
C GLU A 6 58.07 -63.69 30.28
N ILE A 7 57.04 -63.08 29.71
CA ILE A 7 57.19 -62.02 28.70
C ILE A 7 56.38 -60.84 29.21
N THR A 8 57.07 -59.95 29.93
CA THR A 8 56.64 -58.59 30.19
C THR A 8 56.63 -57.83 28.87
N ASN A 9 55.47 -57.71 28.23
CA ASN A 9 55.30 -56.72 27.17
C ASN A 9 54.91 -55.39 27.83
N LYS A 10 55.92 -54.67 28.32
CA LYS A 10 55.80 -53.23 28.59
C LYS A 10 55.67 -52.56 27.22
N MET A 11 54.45 -52.33 26.74
CA MET A 11 54.26 -51.20 25.83
C MET A 11 54.62 -49.94 26.64
N PRO A 12 55.65 -49.17 26.26
CA PRO A 12 55.95 -47.92 26.94
C PRO A 12 54.72 -47.03 26.89
N SER A 13 54.42 -46.30 27.97
CA SER A 13 53.39 -45.26 27.98
C SER A 13 53.55 -44.29 26.79
N VAL A 14 54.78 -44.14 26.29
CA VAL A 14 55.13 -43.40 25.07
C VAL A 14 54.49 -43.96 23.80
N VAL A 15 54.26 -45.27 23.66
CA VAL A 15 53.62 -45.89 22.49
C VAL A 15 52.10 -45.75 22.55
N LEU A 16 51.49 -45.79 23.74
CA LEU A 16 50.06 -45.51 23.89
C LEU A 16 49.77 -44.01 23.68
N ILE A 17 50.65 -43.14 24.18
CA ILE A 17 50.63 -41.69 23.90
C ILE A 17 50.94 -41.44 22.42
N LEU A 18 51.88 -42.15 21.79
CA LEU A 18 52.12 -42.03 20.34
C LEU A 18 50.92 -42.52 19.52
N ILE A 19 50.21 -43.56 19.94
CA ILE A 19 49.02 -44.06 19.23
C ILE A 19 47.84 -43.10 19.44
N MET A 20 47.67 -42.52 20.63
CA MET A 20 46.68 -41.45 20.88
C MET A 20 47.02 -40.18 20.10
N ILE A 21 48.30 -39.80 20.05
CA ILE A 21 48.82 -38.68 19.25
C ILE A 21 48.70 -38.98 17.75
N LEU A 22 49.01 -40.19 17.28
CA LEU A 22 48.83 -40.61 15.89
C LEU A 22 47.35 -40.77 15.51
N SER A 23 46.46 -41.11 16.44
CA SER A 23 45.00 -41.09 16.18
C SER A 23 44.44 -39.67 16.15
N SER A 24 44.99 -38.74 16.93
CA SER A 24 44.68 -37.31 16.78
C SER A 24 45.33 -36.69 15.53
N PHE A 25 46.46 -37.21 15.04
CA PHE A 25 47.03 -36.82 13.75
C PHE A 25 46.35 -37.48 12.55
N ALA A 26 45.73 -38.65 12.72
CA ALA A 26 44.88 -39.27 11.70
C ALA A 26 43.53 -38.53 11.53
N ALA A 27 43.09 -37.80 12.55
CA ALA A 27 42.02 -36.80 12.46
C ALA A 27 42.49 -35.45 11.86
N LEU A 28 43.80 -35.29 11.61
CA LEU A 28 44.43 -34.13 10.96
C LEU A 28 45.04 -34.50 9.60
N ALA A 29 44.58 -35.59 8.96
CA ALA A 29 44.75 -35.68 7.51
C ALA A 29 44.14 -34.39 6.92
N PRO A 30 44.75 -33.76 5.90
CA PRO A 30 44.05 -32.73 5.16
C PRO A 30 42.85 -33.44 4.54
N THR A 31 41.69 -33.31 5.18
CA THR A 31 40.42 -33.59 4.55
C THR A 31 40.44 -32.69 3.33
N GLN A 32 40.47 -33.33 2.16
CA GLN A 32 40.27 -32.62 0.91
C GLN A 32 38.97 -31.84 1.07
N ASN A 33 39.07 -30.52 1.00
CA ASN A 33 38.01 -29.56 0.74
C ASN A 33 36.62 -30.02 1.22
N ALA A 34 36.35 -29.92 2.53
CA ALA A 34 34.97 -29.73 2.97
C ALA A 34 34.49 -28.45 2.31
N LYS A 35 33.53 -28.56 1.39
CA LYS A 35 32.95 -27.46 0.63
C LYS A 35 31.48 -27.48 0.96
N ALA A 36 31.00 -26.44 1.64
CA ALA A 36 29.63 -26.08 1.38
C ALA A 36 29.58 -25.76 -0.12
N ALA A 37 28.85 -26.57 -0.89
CA ALA A 37 28.89 -26.48 -2.33
C ALA A 37 28.06 -25.30 -2.86
N GLY A 38 27.33 -24.63 -1.96
CA GLY A 38 26.43 -23.52 -2.29
C GLY A 38 25.18 -24.01 -3.02
N ASP A 39 25.04 -25.32 -3.19
CA ASP A 39 23.88 -26.00 -3.77
C ASP A 39 23.09 -26.80 -2.71
N GLU A 40 23.45 -26.66 -1.43
CA GLU A 40 22.62 -27.08 -0.32
C GLU A 40 21.27 -26.36 -0.35
N SER A 41 20.21 -27.09 -0.05
CA SER A 41 18.89 -26.48 0.06
C SER A 41 18.06 -27.12 1.16
N LEU A 42 17.11 -26.33 1.66
CA LEU A 42 16.09 -26.74 2.60
C LEU A 42 14.75 -26.79 1.88
N THR A 43 13.91 -27.76 2.22
CA THR A 43 12.54 -27.80 1.72
C THR A 43 11.62 -28.37 2.78
N PHE A 44 10.51 -27.70 3.08
CA PHE A 44 9.53 -28.21 4.03
C PHE A 44 8.88 -29.51 3.54
N VAL A 45 8.70 -30.45 4.47
CA VAL A 45 8.01 -31.72 4.25
C VAL A 45 6.54 -31.53 4.59
N THR A 46 5.73 -31.24 3.57
CA THR A 46 4.30 -30.92 3.71
C THR A 46 3.44 -32.05 4.27
N THR A 47 3.94 -33.30 4.29
CA THR A 47 3.18 -34.43 4.87
C THR A 47 3.19 -34.47 6.39
N ASN A 48 4.04 -33.66 7.04
CA ASN A 48 4.12 -33.55 8.50
C ASN A 48 3.64 -32.16 8.96
N PHE A 49 2.85 -31.46 8.15
CA PHE A 49 2.47 -30.08 8.38
C PHE A 49 1.00 -29.89 7.96
N ASP A 50 0.12 -29.76 8.94
CA ASP A 50 -1.26 -29.34 8.71
C ASP A 50 -1.30 -27.82 8.53
N LEU A 51 -2.30 -27.31 7.81
CA LEU A 51 -2.46 -25.87 7.55
C LEU A 51 -3.31 -25.18 8.63
N HIS A 52 -3.89 -25.95 9.54
CA HIS A 52 -4.74 -25.48 10.62
C HIS A 52 -4.53 -26.31 11.89
N TYR A 53 -4.38 -25.64 13.04
CA TYR A 53 -4.24 -26.23 14.36
C TYR A 53 -5.20 -25.58 15.37
N ASP A 54 -5.68 -26.36 16.33
CA ASP A 54 -6.48 -25.80 17.42
C ASP A 54 -5.59 -25.05 18.43
N VAL A 55 -6.15 -24.06 19.14
CA VAL A 55 -5.43 -23.35 20.21
C VAL A 55 -4.97 -24.35 21.28
N GLY A 56 -3.68 -24.34 21.59
CA GLY A 56 -3.08 -25.24 22.58
C GLY A 56 -2.59 -26.59 22.01
N GLU A 57 -2.74 -26.85 20.70
CA GLU A 57 -2.25 -28.07 20.06
C GLU A 57 -0.74 -28.02 19.75
N ASP A 58 -0.04 -29.15 19.92
CA ASP A 58 1.36 -29.29 19.54
C ASP A 58 1.50 -29.32 18.00
N ILE A 59 2.32 -28.41 17.46
CA ILE A 59 2.50 -28.26 16.02
C ILE A 59 3.76 -29.02 15.57
N GLY A 60 3.57 -30.11 14.83
CA GLY A 60 4.65 -30.86 14.20
C GLY A 60 5.07 -30.21 12.89
N PHE A 61 6.38 -30.20 12.60
CA PHE A 61 6.88 -29.83 11.28
C PHE A 61 8.17 -30.58 10.96
N GLY A 62 8.53 -30.61 9.68
CA GLY A 62 9.80 -31.17 9.26
C GLY A 62 10.29 -30.57 7.96
N PHE A 63 11.59 -30.68 7.75
CA PHE A 63 12.26 -30.19 6.56
C PHE A 63 13.29 -31.20 6.07
N LEU A 64 13.47 -31.20 4.76
CA LEU A 64 14.43 -31.99 4.02
C LEU A 64 15.69 -31.17 3.81
N VAL A 65 16.84 -31.77 4.10
CA VAL A 65 18.15 -31.23 3.72
C VAL A 65 18.62 -31.96 2.47
N THR A 66 18.88 -31.21 1.42
CA THR A 66 19.39 -31.72 0.13
C THR A 66 20.79 -31.22 -0.17
N ASN A 67 21.57 -32.06 -0.83
CA ASN A 67 23.00 -31.91 -1.11
C ASN A 67 23.90 -31.60 0.11
N PRO A 68 23.67 -32.12 1.33
CA PRO A 68 24.55 -31.80 2.46
C PRO A 68 25.97 -32.33 2.22
N ASP A 69 26.99 -31.52 2.49
CA ASP A 69 28.37 -31.97 2.55
C ASP A 69 28.53 -32.94 3.72
N SER A 70 28.83 -34.18 3.37
CA SER A 70 29.08 -35.28 4.31
C SER A 70 30.20 -35.04 5.32
N SER A 71 31.00 -33.99 5.16
CA SER A 71 32.12 -33.63 6.03
C SER A 71 31.86 -32.44 6.96
N LEU A 72 30.71 -31.77 6.84
CA LEU A 72 30.32 -30.62 7.66
C LEU A 72 29.17 -30.96 8.62
N ASN A 73 29.20 -30.35 9.81
CA ASN A 73 27.99 -30.22 10.62
C ASN A 73 27.33 -28.89 10.25
N TYR A 74 26.02 -28.87 10.18
CA TYR A 74 25.25 -27.65 9.97
C TYR A 74 24.47 -27.31 11.24
N GLU A 75 24.35 -26.02 11.53
CA GLU A 75 23.50 -25.48 12.59
C GLU A 75 22.23 -24.93 11.94
N ALA A 76 21.12 -25.65 12.08
CA ALA A 76 19.82 -25.24 11.59
C ALA A 76 19.01 -24.61 12.72
N SER A 77 18.73 -23.33 12.62
CA SER A 77 17.82 -22.61 13.50
C SER A 77 16.46 -22.50 12.82
N TRP A 78 15.40 -22.38 13.63
CA TRP A 78 14.05 -22.11 13.14
C TRP A 78 13.35 -21.10 14.05
N ARG A 79 12.44 -20.35 13.45
CA ARG A 79 11.63 -19.28 14.09
C ARG A 79 10.20 -19.34 13.57
N VAL A 80 9.28 -18.85 14.38
CA VAL A 80 7.92 -18.55 13.93
C VAL A 80 7.83 -17.05 13.68
N CYS A 81 7.39 -16.68 12.49
CA CYS A 81 7.22 -15.30 12.07
C CYS A 81 5.72 -14.94 12.07
N ASP A 82 5.41 -13.75 12.58
CA ASP A 82 4.09 -13.13 12.47
C ASP A 82 3.92 -12.54 11.05
N ILE A 83 2.70 -12.56 10.52
CA ILE A 83 2.38 -12.06 9.18
C ILE A 83 1.76 -10.68 9.35
N TRP A 84 2.56 -9.62 9.19
CA TRP A 84 2.07 -8.25 9.36
C TRP A 84 2.33 -7.34 8.16
N GLY A 85 1.24 -6.79 7.62
CA GLY A 85 1.22 -5.51 6.91
C GLY A 85 1.72 -5.51 5.46
N ASP A 86 2.90 -6.06 5.20
CA ASP A 86 3.53 -6.02 3.88
C ASP A 86 4.20 -7.36 3.55
N PHE A 87 4.03 -7.80 2.30
CA PHE A 87 4.48 -9.10 1.82
C PHE A 87 6.01 -9.14 1.71
N ALA A 88 6.72 -9.64 2.72
CA ALA A 88 8.10 -10.07 2.53
C ALA A 88 8.09 -11.37 1.71
N PRO A 89 8.71 -11.43 0.51
CA PRO A 89 8.80 -12.65 -0.29
C PRO A 89 9.65 -13.73 0.39
N ASP A 90 10.46 -13.38 1.39
CA ASP A 90 11.28 -14.31 2.15
C ASP A 90 11.29 -14.03 3.67
N TYR A 91 10.57 -14.83 4.47
CA TYR A 91 10.66 -14.78 5.94
C TYR A 91 11.86 -15.57 6.50
N SER A 92 12.67 -16.24 5.66
CA SER A 92 13.64 -17.25 6.09
C SER A 92 15.07 -16.77 6.26
N ASP A 93 15.39 -15.53 5.88
CA ASP A 93 16.66 -14.87 6.24
C ASP A 93 16.46 -13.76 7.29
N TRP A 94 15.99 -14.09 8.49
CA TRP A 94 15.75 -13.11 9.57
C TRP A 94 16.98 -12.27 10.02
N VAL A 95 18.14 -12.41 9.38
CA VAL A 95 19.29 -11.52 9.57
C VAL A 95 19.00 -10.11 9.01
N ASP A 96 18.16 -9.97 7.99
CA ASP A 96 17.73 -8.67 7.43
C ASP A 96 16.55 -8.02 8.16
N GLY A 97 15.77 -8.80 8.90
CA GLY A 97 14.60 -8.34 9.65
C GLY A 97 13.25 -8.67 9.02
N ASP A 98 13.22 -9.46 7.95
CA ASP A 98 11.99 -9.82 7.22
C ASP A 98 11.07 -10.76 8.03
N CYS A 99 11.63 -11.52 8.96
CA CYS A 99 10.86 -12.26 9.96
C CYS A 99 10.64 -11.40 11.21
N ILE A 100 9.40 -10.94 11.40
CA ILE A 100 8.96 -10.42 12.70
C ILE A 100 8.74 -11.62 13.62
N GLU A 101 9.74 -11.92 14.47
CA GLU A 101 9.69 -13.08 15.37
C GLU A 101 8.46 -13.02 16.31
N TYR A 102 7.61 -14.03 16.23
CA TYR A 102 6.49 -14.18 17.15
C TYR A 102 7.02 -14.45 18.56
N THR A 103 6.65 -13.58 19.49
CA THR A 103 7.02 -13.69 20.91
C THR A 103 5.91 -14.38 21.67
N GLY A 104 6.23 -15.54 22.25
CA GLY A 104 5.30 -16.32 23.05
C GLY A 104 4.94 -15.66 24.39
N PRO A 105 4.01 -16.25 25.15
CA PRO A 105 3.53 -15.70 26.43
C PRO A 105 4.59 -15.64 27.53
N ASP A 106 5.71 -16.34 27.38
CA ASP A 106 6.87 -16.27 28.27
C ASP A 106 7.81 -15.09 27.99
N GLY A 107 7.51 -14.32 26.93
CA GLY A 107 8.30 -13.17 26.48
C GLY A 107 9.52 -13.55 25.64
N ASN A 108 9.64 -14.81 25.20
CA ASN A 108 10.72 -15.26 24.32
C ASN A 108 10.19 -15.56 22.90
N PRO A 109 11.02 -15.38 21.85
CA PRO A 109 10.70 -15.83 20.51
C PRO A 109 10.42 -17.33 20.46
N VAL A 110 9.38 -17.72 19.73
CA VAL A 110 9.09 -19.14 19.49
C VAL A 110 10.04 -19.66 18.40
N GLY A 111 10.97 -20.52 18.80
CA GLY A 111 12.02 -21.02 17.92
C GLY A 111 12.88 -22.10 18.54
N GLY A 112 13.86 -22.57 17.78
CA GLY A 112 14.83 -23.54 18.27
C GLY A 112 16.07 -23.69 17.40
N GLU A 113 17.00 -24.51 17.88
CA GLU A 113 18.25 -24.86 17.21
C GLU A 113 18.36 -26.38 17.06
N ILE A 114 18.85 -26.81 15.91
CA ILE A 114 18.98 -28.21 15.51
C ILE A 114 20.33 -28.41 14.85
N ILE A 115 21.07 -29.43 15.27
CA ILE A 115 22.33 -29.80 14.63
C ILE A 115 22.04 -30.86 13.57
N VAL A 116 22.37 -30.56 12.30
CA VAL A 116 22.42 -31.56 11.22
C VAL A 116 23.83 -32.14 11.21
N PRO A 117 24.01 -33.41 11.62
CA PRO A 117 25.34 -33.97 11.80
C PRO A 117 26.02 -34.31 10.47
N ALA A 118 27.35 -34.26 10.47
CA ALA A 118 28.15 -34.71 9.34
C ALA A 118 27.88 -36.17 8.97
N GLY A 119 27.94 -36.46 7.67
CA GLY A 119 27.77 -37.80 7.10
C GLY A 119 26.31 -38.22 6.89
N VAL A 120 25.36 -37.29 7.01
CA VAL A 120 23.98 -37.50 6.56
C VAL A 120 23.92 -37.67 5.04
N ALA A 121 22.97 -38.47 4.57
CA ALA A 121 22.74 -38.66 3.15
C ALA A 121 21.85 -37.53 2.60
N ASP A 122 21.93 -37.31 1.29
CA ASP A 122 20.99 -36.46 0.57
C ASP A 122 19.53 -36.88 0.84
N GLY A 123 18.67 -35.89 1.10
CA GLY A 123 17.28 -36.11 1.53
C GLY A 123 17.13 -36.47 3.01
N TYR A 124 18.02 -35.98 3.87
CA TYR A 124 17.90 -36.17 5.32
C TYR A 124 16.73 -35.35 5.87
N ILE A 125 15.80 -36.00 6.58
CA ILE A 125 14.63 -35.32 7.15
C ILE A 125 14.91 -34.99 8.62
N VAL A 126 14.74 -33.72 8.96
CA VAL A 126 14.69 -33.22 10.32
C VAL A 126 13.23 -33.02 10.70
N VAL A 127 12.84 -33.43 11.90
CA VAL A 127 11.49 -33.26 12.45
C VAL A 127 11.61 -32.53 13.78
N ALA A 128 10.78 -31.52 13.96
CA ALA A 128 10.67 -30.74 15.18
C ALA A 128 9.19 -30.60 15.57
N THR A 129 8.96 -30.18 16.81
CA THR A 129 7.61 -29.98 17.35
C THR A 129 7.62 -28.72 18.19
N MET A 130 6.70 -27.81 17.89
CA MET A 130 6.40 -26.64 18.72
C MET A 130 5.35 -27.06 19.75
N PRO A 131 5.58 -26.83 21.05
CA PRO A 131 4.58 -27.12 22.05
C PRO A 131 3.39 -26.16 21.91
N GLY A 132 2.17 -26.67 21.92
CA GLY A 132 0.96 -25.85 21.89
C GLY A 132 0.72 -25.06 23.18
N ILE A 133 1.33 -25.51 24.28
CA ILE A 133 1.24 -24.91 25.60
C ILE A 133 2.64 -24.54 26.10
N THR A 134 2.81 -23.29 26.50
CA THR A 134 4.02 -22.75 27.13
C THR A 134 3.80 -22.56 28.63
N SER A 135 4.67 -23.19 29.42
CA SER A 135 4.64 -23.17 30.88
C SER A 135 5.60 -22.12 31.47
N VAL A 136 5.08 -21.15 32.21
CA VAL A 136 5.87 -20.06 32.84
C VAL A 136 5.89 -20.20 34.38
N ASP A 137 7.06 -20.15 35.00
CA ASP A 137 7.19 -20.13 36.48
C ASP A 137 6.64 -18.81 37.04
N ASP A 138 5.73 -18.90 38.01
CA ASP A 138 5.11 -17.74 38.66
C ASP A 138 6.05 -17.01 39.65
N GLY A 139 7.30 -17.46 39.78
CA GLY A 139 8.31 -16.92 40.68
C GLY A 139 8.10 -17.32 42.15
N SER A 140 7.06 -18.11 42.44
CA SER A 140 6.72 -18.64 43.76
C SER A 140 6.76 -20.18 43.82
N GLY A 141 7.25 -20.82 42.75
CA GLY A 141 7.37 -22.27 42.62
C GLY A 141 6.12 -22.96 42.07
N GLY A 142 5.17 -22.18 41.54
CA GLY A 142 4.06 -22.66 40.70
C GLY A 142 4.38 -22.48 39.22
N VAL A 143 3.65 -23.19 38.37
CA VAL A 143 3.76 -23.11 36.90
C VAL A 143 2.39 -22.71 36.36
N ASN A 144 2.37 -21.67 35.53
CA ASN A 144 1.18 -21.24 34.80
C ASN A 144 1.33 -21.64 33.33
N ASP A 145 0.35 -22.37 32.83
CA ASP A 145 0.31 -22.82 31.45
C ASP A 145 -0.49 -21.81 30.63
N PHE A 146 0.10 -21.38 29.50
CA PHE A 146 -0.49 -20.48 28.51
C PHE A 146 -0.48 -21.15 27.15
N ASP A 147 -1.47 -20.86 26.32
CA ASP A 147 -1.42 -21.25 24.92
C ASP A 147 -0.23 -20.53 24.25
N THR A 148 0.62 -21.30 23.57
CA THR A 148 1.84 -20.77 22.95
C THR A 148 1.51 -19.74 21.88
N PHE A 149 0.41 -19.95 21.15
CA PHE A 149 -0.05 -19.11 20.05
C PHE A 149 -1.42 -18.51 20.35
N VAL A 150 -1.67 -17.32 19.80
CA VAL A 150 -2.99 -16.71 19.76
C VAL A 150 -3.72 -17.14 18.48
N VAL A 151 -4.98 -16.75 18.34
CA VAL A 151 -5.72 -16.96 17.09
C VAL A 151 -5.15 -16.03 16.03
N ASP A 152 -4.34 -16.57 15.13
CA ASP A 152 -3.73 -15.84 14.03
C ASP A 152 -3.07 -16.80 13.01
N GLN A 153 -2.31 -16.23 12.08
CA GLN A 153 -1.60 -16.94 11.04
C GLN A 153 -0.09 -16.73 11.14
N TYR A 154 0.64 -17.79 10.83
CA TYR A 154 2.07 -17.86 11.07
C TYR A 154 2.81 -18.56 9.94
N VAL A 155 4.10 -18.28 9.85
CA VAL A 155 5.06 -19.02 9.00
C VAL A 155 6.18 -19.55 9.88
N VAL A 156 6.60 -20.79 9.62
CA VAL A 156 7.85 -21.32 10.19
C VAL A 156 8.97 -21.04 9.19
N ALA A 157 9.93 -20.23 9.62
CA ALA A 157 11.15 -19.95 8.90
C ALA A 157 12.28 -20.85 9.42
N ILE A 158 13.15 -21.33 8.53
CA ILE A 158 14.32 -22.14 8.88
C ILE A 158 15.54 -21.60 8.16
N MET A 159 16.63 -21.48 8.89
CA MET A 159 17.94 -21.09 8.39
C MET A 159 18.96 -22.14 8.77
N MET A 160 19.68 -22.67 7.78
CA MET A 160 20.80 -23.57 7.99
C MET A 160 22.10 -22.83 7.77
N THR A 161 22.96 -22.86 8.79
CA THR A 161 24.21 -22.13 8.82
C THR A 161 25.42 -23.05 8.96
N VAL A 162 26.57 -22.57 8.49
CA VAL A 162 27.90 -23.16 8.73
C VAL A 162 28.80 -22.04 9.21
N SER A 163 29.41 -22.20 10.40
CA SER A 163 30.29 -21.16 10.98
C SER A 163 29.60 -19.79 11.12
N GLY A 164 28.29 -19.76 11.37
CA GLY A 164 27.50 -18.52 11.44
C GLY A 164 27.16 -17.88 10.07
N VAL A 165 27.48 -18.52 8.95
CA VAL A 165 27.06 -18.08 7.60
C VAL A 165 25.80 -18.82 7.18
N SER A 166 24.76 -18.09 6.76
CA SER A 166 23.55 -18.67 6.17
C SER A 166 23.88 -19.35 4.83
N ILE A 167 23.54 -20.64 4.73
CA ILE A 167 23.80 -21.47 3.54
C ILE A 167 22.52 -21.70 2.77
N ALA A 168 21.45 -22.04 3.49
CA ALA A 168 20.15 -22.30 2.91
C ALA A 168 19.06 -21.86 3.88
N THR A 169 18.00 -21.29 3.33
CA THR A 169 16.82 -20.85 4.07
C THR A 169 15.58 -21.52 3.45
N ALA A 170 14.52 -21.65 4.23
CA ALA A 170 13.22 -22.10 3.73
C ALA A 170 12.09 -21.58 4.61
N ASN A 171 10.94 -21.33 3.98
CA ASN A 171 9.68 -21.00 4.63
C ASN A 171 8.69 -22.16 4.54
N SER A 172 7.90 -22.36 5.59
CA SER A 172 6.72 -23.23 5.52
C SER A 172 5.66 -22.56 4.66
N THR A 173 4.65 -23.33 4.26
CA THR A 173 3.36 -22.72 3.90
C THR A 173 2.79 -22.01 5.12
N ILE A 174 2.00 -20.97 4.89
CA ILE A 174 1.25 -20.29 5.96
C ILE A 174 0.31 -21.30 6.61
N PHE A 175 0.26 -21.28 7.94
CA PHE A 175 -0.70 -22.06 8.73
C PHE A 175 -1.46 -21.15 9.68
N SER A 176 -2.62 -21.61 10.13
CA SER A 176 -3.49 -20.90 11.07
C SER A 176 -3.57 -21.61 12.40
N VAL A 177 -3.78 -20.84 13.47
CA VAL A 177 -4.08 -21.37 14.81
C VAL A 177 -5.43 -20.83 15.27
N GLY A 178 -6.31 -21.72 15.73
CA GLY A 178 -7.57 -21.38 16.37
C GLY A 178 -8.73 -20.98 15.45
N ASP A 179 -9.82 -20.52 16.06
CA ASP A 179 -11.10 -20.22 15.40
C ASP A 179 -11.20 -18.75 15.03
N SER A 180 -11.32 -18.47 13.72
CA SER A 180 -11.55 -17.13 13.18
C SER A 180 -12.58 -17.18 12.05
N GLY A 181 -13.45 -16.19 12.02
CA GLY A 181 -14.56 -16.05 11.09
C GLY A 181 -15.84 -15.68 11.84
N ASN A 182 -16.57 -14.69 11.33
CA ASN A 182 -17.94 -14.42 11.73
C ASN A 182 -18.83 -14.42 10.50
N MET A 183 -20.09 -14.79 10.68
CA MET A 183 -21.13 -14.69 9.66
C MET A 183 -22.21 -13.69 10.08
N ASP A 184 -22.70 -12.95 9.08
CA ASP A 184 -23.94 -12.20 9.13
C ASP A 184 -24.93 -12.75 8.09
N VAL A 185 -26.21 -12.79 8.44
CA VAL A 185 -27.32 -13.22 7.57
C VAL A 185 -28.35 -12.10 7.51
N ASP A 186 -28.79 -11.77 6.29
CA ASP A 186 -29.82 -10.78 5.99
C ASP A 186 -31.02 -11.53 5.38
N LEU A 187 -32.18 -11.47 6.00
CA LEU A 187 -33.35 -12.25 5.57
C LEU A 187 -34.19 -11.42 4.59
N GLU A 188 -34.59 -12.00 3.45
CA GLU A 188 -35.54 -11.31 2.56
C GLU A 188 -36.91 -11.16 3.25
N ILE A 189 -37.27 -12.09 4.15
CA ILE A 189 -38.44 -11.99 5.02
C ILE A 189 -38.05 -12.42 6.44
N GLU A 190 -37.96 -11.47 7.38
CA GLU A 190 -37.76 -11.76 8.82
C GLU A 190 -39.00 -12.35 9.51
N GLY A 191 -40.15 -12.36 8.84
CA GLY A 191 -41.43 -12.82 9.39
C GLY A 191 -41.81 -14.25 9.01
N ASP A 192 -43.02 -14.65 9.44
CA ASP A 192 -43.69 -15.84 8.90
C ASP A 192 -43.92 -15.69 7.39
N ILE A 193 -44.00 -16.81 6.66
CA ILE A 193 -44.31 -16.85 5.22
C ILE A 193 -45.60 -17.65 4.97
N ILE A 194 -46.06 -17.71 3.73
CA ILE A 194 -47.23 -18.51 3.33
C ILE A 194 -46.84 -19.73 2.51
N GLU A 195 -47.59 -20.83 2.67
CA GLU A 195 -47.42 -22.07 1.92
C GLU A 195 -47.39 -21.80 0.41
N GLY A 196 -46.24 -22.11 -0.21
CA GLY A 196 -45.96 -21.88 -1.62
C GLY A 196 -45.19 -20.59 -1.95
N GLN A 197 -44.91 -19.74 -0.96
CA GLN A 197 -43.84 -18.74 -1.06
C GLN A 197 -42.49 -19.39 -0.77
N ASP A 198 -41.44 -18.83 -1.38
CA ASP A 198 -40.06 -19.23 -1.13
C ASP A 198 -39.52 -18.45 0.08
N TYR A 199 -38.63 -19.08 0.85
CA TYR A 199 -37.89 -18.46 1.94
C TYR A 199 -36.44 -18.26 1.50
N SER A 200 -35.94 -17.04 1.58
CA SER A 200 -34.63 -16.65 1.03
C SER A 200 -33.91 -15.72 2.00
N PHE A 201 -32.58 -15.73 1.90
CA PHE A 201 -31.69 -14.91 2.71
C PHE A 201 -30.39 -14.65 1.96
N ASP A 202 -29.77 -13.52 2.22
CA ASP A 202 -28.42 -13.17 1.82
C ASP A 202 -27.47 -13.36 3.00
N TRP A 203 -26.18 -13.49 2.72
CA TRP A 203 -25.20 -13.69 3.78
C TRP A 203 -23.87 -13.04 3.46
N GLY A 204 -23.13 -12.71 4.51
CA GLY A 204 -21.76 -12.22 4.44
C GLY A 204 -20.92 -12.85 5.53
N ALA A 205 -19.61 -12.91 5.33
CA ALA A 205 -18.68 -13.37 6.34
C ALA A 205 -17.51 -12.39 6.47
N ASP A 206 -16.98 -12.23 7.68
CA ASP A 206 -15.79 -11.42 7.95
C ASP A 206 -14.82 -12.12 8.89
N ASN A 207 -13.64 -11.50 9.10
CA ASN A 207 -12.61 -12.00 9.99
C ASN A 207 -12.13 -13.44 9.67
N LEU A 208 -12.17 -13.84 8.40
CA LEU A 208 -11.69 -15.15 7.95
C LEU A 208 -10.15 -15.22 7.94
N HIS A 209 -9.58 -16.40 8.20
CA HIS A 209 -8.14 -16.62 8.04
C HIS A 209 -7.71 -16.36 6.60
N GLN A 210 -6.60 -15.63 6.43
CA GLN A 210 -6.13 -15.13 5.15
C GLN A 210 -5.30 -16.18 4.36
N MET A 211 -4.95 -15.84 3.12
CA MET A 211 -3.86 -16.48 2.34
C MET A 211 -3.97 -18.01 2.11
N GLY A 212 -5.17 -18.57 2.20
CA GLY A 212 -5.45 -19.96 1.84
C GLY A 212 -4.84 -21.04 2.72
N SER A 213 -4.52 -20.69 3.96
CA SER A 213 -4.23 -21.68 5.00
C SER A 213 -5.44 -22.55 5.34
N VAL A 214 -6.66 -22.05 5.11
CA VAL A 214 -7.89 -22.77 5.46
C VAL A 214 -8.97 -22.61 4.40
N PHE A 215 -9.79 -23.64 4.24
CA PHE A 215 -10.96 -23.61 3.38
C PHE A 215 -12.22 -23.28 4.20
N TYR A 216 -12.94 -22.25 3.79
CA TYR A 216 -14.22 -21.88 4.40
C TYR A 216 -15.40 -22.27 3.51
N ASP A 217 -16.46 -22.74 4.16
CA ASP A 217 -17.75 -23.02 3.56
C ASP A 217 -18.86 -22.35 4.39
N LEU A 218 -19.86 -21.78 3.73
CA LEU A 218 -21.17 -21.59 4.35
C LEU A 218 -21.89 -22.94 4.38
N LYS A 219 -22.57 -23.24 5.49
CA LYS A 219 -23.60 -24.26 5.58
C LYS A 219 -24.88 -23.68 6.17
N TRP A 220 -26.01 -24.22 5.75
CA TRP A 220 -27.31 -23.88 6.30
C TRP A 220 -28.28 -25.07 6.21
N GLU A 221 -29.23 -25.10 7.13
CA GLU A 221 -30.35 -26.04 7.13
C GLU A 221 -31.64 -25.38 7.62
N VAL A 222 -32.78 -25.82 7.07
CA VAL A 222 -34.12 -25.46 7.54
C VAL A 222 -34.74 -26.68 8.20
N LEU A 223 -35.05 -26.56 9.48
CA LEU A 223 -35.65 -27.61 10.29
C LEU A 223 -37.15 -27.37 10.50
N ASP A 224 -37.95 -28.43 10.49
CA ASP A 224 -39.35 -28.39 10.93
C ASP A 224 -39.48 -28.37 12.48
N ASP A 225 -40.72 -28.30 12.96
CA ASP A 225 -41.10 -28.29 14.39
C ASP A 225 -40.69 -29.56 15.17
N MET A 226 -40.32 -30.63 14.45
CA MET A 226 -39.79 -31.88 14.99
C MET A 226 -38.26 -31.98 14.86
N SER A 227 -37.60 -30.90 14.43
CA SER A 227 -36.15 -30.85 14.15
C SER A 227 -35.71 -31.80 13.04
N VAL A 228 -36.56 -32.00 12.04
CA VAL A 228 -36.23 -32.72 10.80
C VAL A 228 -35.78 -31.70 9.76
N VAL A 229 -34.65 -31.96 9.12
CA VAL A 229 -34.14 -31.14 8.01
C VAL A 229 -35.07 -31.29 6.81
N GLU A 230 -35.74 -30.20 6.45
CA GLU A 230 -36.63 -30.09 5.29
C GLU A 230 -35.86 -29.62 4.05
N ASP A 231 -34.88 -28.72 4.23
CA ASP A 231 -33.91 -28.37 3.20
C ASP A 231 -32.54 -28.03 3.81
N SER A 232 -31.47 -28.13 3.02
CA SER A 232 -30.11 -27.82 3.44
C SER A 232 -29.23 -27.50 2.25
N GLY A 233 -28.25 -26.63 2.45
CA GLY A 233 -27.29 -26.29 1.42
C GLY A 233 -26.00 -25.72 1.99
N GLY A 234 -25.21 -25.15 1.08
CA GLY A 234 -23.97 -24.51 1.43
C GLY A 234 -23.21 -24.03 0.21
N ASP A 235 -22.38 -23.03 0.43
CA ASP A 235 -21.58 -22.39 -0.61
C ASP A 235 -20.10 -22.43 -0.24
N ALA A 236 -19.27 -22.75 -1.23
CA ALA A 236 -17.83 -22.76 -1.04
C ALA A 236 -17.29 -21.32 -1.14
N ILE A 237 -16.87 -20.77 -0.01
CA ILE A 237 -16.12 -19.50 0.04
C ILE A 237 -14.70 -19.75 -0.49
N GLY A 238 -14.15 -20.91 -0.13
CA GLY A 238 -12.83 -21.36 -0.54
C GLY A 238 -11.72 -20.77 0.32
N THR A 239 -10.57 -20.51 -0.31
CA THR A 239 -9.43 -19.85 0.32
C THR A 239 -9.50 -18.36 0.03
N THR A 240 -9.43 -17.51 1.06
CA THR A 240 -9.34 -16.06 0.85
C THR A 240 -8.02 -15.73 0.15
N PHE A 241 -8.06 -15.01 -0.98
CA PHE A 241 -6.88 -14.53 -1.69
C PHE A 241 -6.69 -13.02 -1.43
N SER A 242 -5.50 -12.65 -0.94
CA SER A 242 -4.93 -11.28 -0.86
C SER A 242 -5.59 -10.25 0.09
N CYS A 243 -4.75 -9.61 0.91
CA CYS A 243 -4.94 -8.27 1.45
C CYS A 243 -4.04 -7.33 0.68
N ALA A 244 -4.58 -6.49 -0.21
CA ALA A 244 -3.74 -5.58 -0.97
C ALA A 244 -3.66 -4.16 -0.37
N TRP A 245 -4.22 -3.88 0.82
CA TRP A 245 -4.35 -2.50 1.31
C TRP A 245 -4.13 -2.36 2.82
N SER A 246 -3.12 -1.58 3.20
CA SER A 246 -2.71 -1.27 4.58
C SER A 246 -3.37 -0.02 5.18
N HIS A 247 -4.34 0.62 4.52
CA HIS A 247 -4.92 1.88 4.99
C HIS A 247 -6.41 1.79 5.35
N TYR A 248 -6.68 1.95 6.65
CA TYR A 248 -7.98 2.23 7.31
C TYR A 248 -9.05 1.10 7.33
N SER A 249 -9.09 0.41 8.48
CA SER A 249 -10.29 -0.15 9.14
C SER A 249 -11.12 -1.25 8.48
N HIS A 250 -10.70 -1.81 7.34
CA HIS A 250 -11.39 -2.96 6.76
C HIS A 250 -10.68 -4.25 7.20
N SER A 251 -11.37 -5.08 7.98
CA SER A 251 -10.93 -6.43 8.33
C SER A 251 -10.71 -7.24 7.05
N CYS A 252 -9.47 -7.62 6.80
CA CYS A 252 -9.11 -8.62 5.81
C CYS A 252 -9.89 -9.93 5.99
N GLY A 253 -10.15 -10.66 4.90
CA GLY A 253 -10.95 -11.89 4.96
C GLY A 253 -12.45 -11.63 5.09
N ARG A 254 -13.00 -10.68 4.32
CA ARG A 254 -14.44 -10.38 4.24
C ARG A 254 -15.01 -10.76 2.88
N THR A 255 -16.13 -11.45 2.84
CA THR A 255 -16.90 -11.65 1.61
C THR A 255 -17.79 -10.43 1.36
N PRO A 256 -18.08 -10.06 0.10
CA PRO A 256 -19.25 -9.25 -0.16
C PRO A 256 -20.51 -9.98 0.35
N TRP A 257 -21.63 -9.26 0.47
CA TRP A 257 -22.93 -9.91 0.58
C TRP A 257 -23.16 -10.78 -0.66
N ILE A 258 -23.56 -12.04 -0.44
CA ILE A 258 -23.80 -13.05 -1.47
C ILE A 258 -25.27 -13.43 -1.39
N ASP A 259 -25.94 -13.35 -2.54
CA ASP A 259 -27.31 -13.83 -2.73
C ASP A 259 -27.39 -15.31 -2.31
N GLY A 260 -28.20 -15.62 -1.31
CA GLY A 260 -28.38 -17.00 -0.87
C GLY A 260 -29.47 -17.75 -1.65
N PRO A 261 -29.91 -18.91 -1.15
CA PRO A 261 -30.80 -19.81 -1.87
C PRO A 261 -32.29 -19.52 -1.62
N ASP A 262 -33.11 -19.72 -2.65
CA ASP A 262 -34.58 -19.76 -2.54
C ASP A 262 -35.04 -21.16 -2.05
N ILE A 263 -35.51 -21.23 -0.80
CA ILE A 263 -36.04 -22.45 -0.19
C ILE A 263 -37.54 -22.55 -0.47
N SER A 264 -37.90 -23.45 -1.39
CA SER A 264 -39.26 -23.56 -1.93
C SER A 264 -40.03 -24.77 -1.42
N GLY A 265 -41.36 -24.67 -1.41
CA GLY A 265 -42.24 -25.83 -1.19
C GLY A 265 -42.41 -26.26 0.27
N LEU A 266 -42.08 -25.39 1.22
CA LEU A 266 -42.37 -25.60 2.64
C LEU A 266 -43.89 -25.67 2.86
N MET A 267 -44.34 -26.65 3.64
CA MET A 267 -45.75 -26.85 3.99
C MET A 267 -46.12 -26.04 5.23
N ALA A 268 -47.41 -25.87 5.52
CA ALA A 268 -47.79 -25.17 6.75
C ALA A 268 -47.25 -25.84 8.03
N GLY A 269 -46.53 -25.08 8.85
CA GLY A 269 -45.81 -25.56 10.04
C GLY A 269 -44.89 -24.50 10.63
N ASP A 270 -44.23 -24.81 11.75
CA ASP A 270 -43.20 -23.95 12.34
C ASP A 270 -41.83 -24.47 11.91
N TYR A 271 -40.91 -23.55 11.58
CA TYR A 271 -39.60 -23.83 11.01
C TYR A 271 -38.49 -23.05 11.72
N THR A 272 -37.25 -23.50 11.56
CA THR A 272 -36.05 -22.79 12.02
C THR A 272 -34.95 -22.89 10.96
N LEU A 273 -34.41 -21.75 10.54
CA LEU A 273 -33.18 -21.64 9.76
C LEU A 273 -31.99 -21.63 10.72
N ASP A 274 -31.06 -22.56 10.52
CA ASP A 274 -29.75 -22.59 11.16
C ASP A 274 -28.67 -22.39 10.08
N ALA A 275 -27.77 -21.43 10.27
CA ALA A 275 -26.64 -21.17 9.37
C ALA A 275 -25.32 -21.05 10.15
N TRP A 276 -24.22 -21.58 9.61
CA TRP A 276 -22.89 -21.58 10.23
C TRP A 276 -21.76 -21.66 9.21
N LEU A 277 -20.57 -21.19 9.60
CA LEU A 277 -19.36 -21.40 8.82
C LEU A 277 -18.74 -22.73 9.19
N GLU A 278 -18.29 -23.47 8.18
CA GLU A 278 -17.37 -24.57 8.34
C GLU A 278 -15.97 -24.16 7.89
N ARG A 279 -15.00 -24.51 8.72
CA ARG A 279 -13.58 -24.38 8.47
C ARG A 279 -12.98 -25.77 8.28
N ASP A 280 -12.44 -26.05 7.10
CA ASP A 280 -11.93 -27.39 6.70
C ASP A 280 -12.94 -28.53 6.96
N GLY A 281 -14.24 -28.22 6.86
CA GLY A 281 -15.34 -29.16 7.11
C GLY A 281 -15.68 -29.37 8.60
N VAL A 282 -15.22 -28.48 9.48
CA VAL A 282 -15.57 -28.45 10.91
C VAL A 282 -16.29 -27.12 11.23
N PRO A 283 -17.46 -27.13 11.88
CA PRO A 283 -18.15 -25.91 12.28
C PRO A 283 -17.30 -25.02 13.18
N ILE A 284 -17.35 -23.70 12.96
CA ILE A 284 -16.65 -22.72 13.79
C ILE A 284 -17.44 -22.50 15.09
N GLY A 285 -16.76 -22.57 16.24
CA GLY A 285 -17.37 -22.35 17.54
C GLY A 285 -18.06 -23.57 18.17
N THR A 286 -18.71 -23.34 19.31
CA THR A 286 -19.27 -24.42 20.17
C THR A 286 -20.76 -24.70 19.95
N ALA A 287 -21.44 -23.88 19.14
CA ALA A 287 -22.82 -24.06 18.75
C ALA A 287 -22.85 -24.53 17.29
N ALA A 288 -23.73 -25.49 16.97
CA ALA A 288 -23.89 -26.02 15.61
C ALA A 288 -24.48 -25.00 14.60
N SER A 289 -24.71 -23.75 15.03
CA SER A 289 -25.33 -22.65 14.28
C SER A 289 -24.75 -21.33 14.79
N GLU A 290 -24.19 -20.50 13.91
CA GLU A 290 -23.78 -19.12 14.23
C GLU A 290 -24.98 -18.17 14.17
N TYR A 291 -25.91 -18.42 13.25
CA TYR A 291 -27.17 -17.72 13.10
C TYR A 291 -28.36 -18.67 13.19
N THR A 292 -29.40 -18.26 13.90
CA THR A 292 -30.65 -19.02 14.05
C THR A 292 -31.85 -18.10 13.91
N HIS A 293 -32.82 -18.45 13.07
CA HIS A 293 -34.06 -17.71 12.90
C HIS A 293 -35.27 -18.64 12.85
N SER A 294 -36.32 -18.35 13.64
CA SER A 294 -37.55 -19.15 13.66
C SER A 294 -38.68 -18.41 12.96
N PHE A 295 -39.34 -19.09 12.03
CA PHE A 295 -40.46 -18.57 11.24
C PHE A 295 -41.55 -19.64 11.10
N SER A 296 -42.77 -19.25 10.74
CA SER A 296 -43.88 -20.17 10.50
C SER A 296 -44.36 -20.05 9.06
N VAL A 297 -44.76 -21.17 8.47
CA VAL A 297 -45.45 -21.22 7.18
C VAL A 297 -46.95 -21.33 7.45
N LEU A 298 -47.71 -20.33 7.00
CA LEU A 298 -49.15 -20.31 7.13
C LEU A 298 -49.82 -20.79 5.84
N ALA A 299 -50.93 -21.52 5.92
CA ALA A 299 -51.75 -21.86 4.75
C ALA A 299 -53.12 -21.15 4.77
N PRO A 300 -53.16 -19.80 4.71
CA PRO A 300 -54.41 -19.11 4.48
C PRO A 300 -54.96 -19.47 3.10
N PRO A 301 -56.30 -19.46 2.92
CA PRO A 301 -56.94 -19.80 1.65
C PRO A 301 -56.81 -18.65 0.64
N LEU A 302 -55.60 -18.38 0.17
CA LEU A 302 -55.29 -17.37 -0.85
C LEU A 302 -55.70 -17.83 -2.25
N THR A 303 -55.75 -16.88 -3.19
CA THR A 303 -55.91 -17.18 -4.62
C THR A 303 -54.58 -17.53 -5.28
N GLY A 304 -53.46 -17.09 -4.70
CA GLY A 304 -52.09 -17.25 -5.21
C GLY A 304 -51.73 -16.25 -6.29
N PHE A 305 -52.58 -15.25 -6.52
CA PHE A 305 -52.38 -14.20 -7.52
C PHE A 305 -52.58 -12.79 -6.95
N GLU A 306 -52.74 -12.68 -5.62
CA GLU A 306 -52.87 -11.41 -4.93
C GLU A 306 -51.75 -10.45 -5.33
N ASN A 307 -52.12 -9.24 -5.71
CA ASN A 307 -51.18 -8.24 -6.18
C ASN A 307 -51.57 -6.88 -5.63
N VAL A 308 -50.56 -6.07 -5.30
CA VAL A 308 -50.74 -4.69 -4.86
C VAL A 308 -50.08 -3.74 -5.85
N THR A 309 -50.71 -2.59 -6.04
CA THR A 309 -50.19 -1.51 -6.89
C THR A 309 -50.29 -0.20 -6.13
N ILE A 310 -49.25 0.62 -6.25
CA ILE A 310 -49.20 1.97 -5.67
C ILE A 310 -48.82 2.93 -6.78
N SER A 311 -49.57 4.02 -6.91
CA SER A 311 -49.35 5.03 -7.95
C SER A 311 -49.48 6.43 -7.37
N LEU A 312 -48.43 7.24 -7.51
CA LEU A 312 -48.47 8.64 -7.11
C LEU A 312 -49.44 9.45 -7.98
N ILE A 313 -50.22 10.31 -7.35
CA ILE A 313 -51.14 11.26 -8.00
C ILE A 313 -50.46 12.64 -7.95
N GLY A 314 -49.41 12.85 -8.75
CA GLY A 314 -48.67 14.12 -8.70
C GLY A 314 -47.36 14.14 -9.49
N ALA A 315 -46.58 15.19 -9.27
CA ALA A 315 -45.22 15.33 -9.81
C ALA A 315 -44.23 14.47 -9.00
N GLY A 316 -43.05 14.17 -9.57
CA GLY A 316 -41.96 13.46 -8.87
C GLY A 316 -41.26 14.28 -7.79
N HIS A 317 -41.59 15.57 -7.65
CA HIS A 317 -40.98 16.51 -6.71
C HIS A 317 -42.05 17.26 -5.90
N TYR A 318 -41.85 17.34 -4.58
CA TYR A 318 -42.73 18.00 -3.62
C TYR A 318 -41.94 19.00 -2.76
N GLN A 319 -42.56 20.11 -2.37
CA GLN A 319 -41.97 21.09 -1.46
C GLN A 319 -42.21 20.69 0.00
N LEU A 320 -41.36 21.18 0.91
CA LEU A 320 -41.52 20.92 2.35
C LEU A 320 -42.85 21.50 2.85
N GLY A 321 -43.69 20.66 3.44
CA GLY A 321 -45.05 20.99 3.85
C GLY A 321 -46.14 20.69 2.80
N ASP A 322 -45.78 20.16 1.63
CA ASP A 322 -46.76 19.61 0.69
C ASP A 322 -47.33 18.28 1.20
N THR A 323 -48.54 17.95 0.76
CA THR A 323 -49.15 16.62 0.94
C THR A 323 -48.90 15.78 -0.30
N VAL A 324 -48.42 14.55 -0.11
CA VAL A 324 -48.31 13.57 -1.19
C VAL A 324 -49.61 12.78 -1.29
N GLU A 325 -50.15 12.67 -2.50
CA GLU A 325 -51.36 11.90 -2.80
C GLU A 325 -50.99 10.67 -3.63
N PHE A 326 -51.57 9.51 -3.29
CA PHE A 326 -51.35 8.28 -4.03
C PHE A 326 -52.61 7.41 -4.05
N ASP A 327 -52.78 6.68 -5.15
CA ASP A 327 -53.78 5.63 -5.28
C ASP A 327 -53.12 4.29 -4.97
N TRP A 328 -53.85 3.44 -4.25
CA TRP A 328 -53.48 2.06 -4.03
C TRP A 328 -54.59 1.13 -4.56
N GLY A 329 -54.19 -0.06 -4.99
CA GLY A 329 -55.11 -1.07 -5.47
C GLY A 329 -54.60 -2.46 -5.15
N VAL A 330 -55.50 -3.31 -4.68
CA VAL A 330 -55.25 -4.73 -4.43
C VAL A 330 -56.18 -5.54 -5.34
N THR A 331 -55.63 -6.49 -6.08
CA THR A 331 -56.40 -7.37 -6.96
C THR A 331 -56.25 -8.83 -6.58
N ASP A 332 -57.15 -9.64 -7.12
CA ASP A 332 -57.16 -11.10 -6.99
C ASP A 332 -57.25 -11.59 -5.54
N MET A 333 -57.85 -10.79 -4.65
CA MET A 333 -58.19 -11.22 -3.29
C MET A 333 -59.24 -12.34 -3.29
N ASN A 334 -59.20 -13.19 -2.27
CA ASN A 334 -60.28 -14.12 -1.99
C ASN A 334 -61.54 -13.34 -1.57
N ASP A 335 -62.64 -13.55 -2.30
CA ASP A 335 -63.90 -12.81 -2.16
C ASP A 335 -64.84 -13.36 -1.05
N ASP A 336 -64.36 -14.29 -0.22
CA ASP A 336 -65.08 -14.80 0.96
C ASP A 336 -64.55 -14.16 2.27
N PRO A 337 -65.12 -13.03 2.71
CA PRO A 337 -64.75 -12.34 3.96
C PRO A 337 -65.03 -13.16 5.22
N SER A 338 -65.74 -14.29 5.11
CA SER A 338 -65.98 -15.19 6.26
C SER A 338 -64.85 -16.19 6.50
N VAL A 339 -63.90 -16.26 5.56
CA VAL A 339 -62.82 -17.25 5.52
C VAL A 339 -61.46 -16.58 5.70
N ILE A 340 -61.27 -15.36 5.20
CA ILE A 340 -60.02 -14.59 5.27
C ILE A 340 -60.30 -13.09 5.26
N THR A 341 -59.44 -12.32 5.92
CA THR A 341 -59.44 -10.85 5.89
C THR A 341 -58.06 -10.37 5.50
N TYR A 342 -58.00 -9.31 4.70
CA TYR A 342 -56.76 -8.68 4.27
C TYR A 342 -56.66 -7.30 4.91
N ASP A 343 -55.45 -6.91 5.31
CA ASP A 343 -55.12 -5.57 5.76
C ASP A 343 -54.11 -4.97 4.78
N PHE A 344 -54.22 -3.67 4.49
CA PHE A 344 -53.23 -2.92 3.73
C PHE A 344 -52.54 -1.94 4.65
N GLU A 345 -51.24 -2.08 4.80
CA GLU A 345 -50.39 -1.12 5.49
C GLU A 345 -49.58 -0.35 4.44
N TRP A 346 -49.22 0.89 4.73
CA TRP A 346 -48.34 1.68 3.89
C TRP A 346 -47.45 2.60 4.72
N ARG A 347 -46.27 2.93 4.18
CA ARG A 347 -45.27 3.81 4.81
C ARG A 347 -44.55 4.66 3.77
N VAL A 348 -44.09 5.84 4.18
CA VAL A 348 -43.13 6.65 3.42
C VAL A 348 -41.73 6.22 3.82
N CYS A 349 -40.98 5.64 2.89
CA CYS A 349 -39.65 5.11 3.13
C CYS A 349 -38.59 6.02 2.49
N LYS A 350 -37.57 6.37 3.26
CA LYS A 350 -36.40 7.09 2.75
C LYS A 350 -35.46 6.11 2.07
N LEU A 351 -35.00 6.45 0.87
CA LEU A 351 -33.95 5.71 0.18
C LEU A 351 -32.62 6.06 0.86
N ALA A 352 -32.11 5.17 1.70
CA ALA A 352 -30.81 5.35 2.34
C ALA A 352 -29.69 4.94 1.39
N ASN A 353 -28.66 5.80 1.25
CA ASN A 353 -27.45 5.51 0.48
C ASN A 353 -26.43 4.64 1.24
N TYR A 354 -26.73 4.21 2.47
CA TYR A 354 -25.83 3.39 3.28
C TYR A 354 -26.26 1.93 3.24
N GLY A 355 -25.74 1.18 2.27
CA GLY A 355 -25.24 -0.20 2.39
C GLY A 355 -26.00 -1.27 3.20
N PHE A 356 -27.29 -1.11 3.47
CA PHE A 356 -28.13 -2.11 4.11
C PHE A 356 -29.42 -2.22 3.28
N SER A 357 -29.71 -3.45 2.85
CA SER A 357 -30.67 -3.88 1.80
C SER A 357 -30.25 -3.58 0.35
N TYR A 358 -29.66 -4.58 -0.33
CA TYR A 358 -29.52 -4.60 -1.80
C TYR A 358 -30.86 -4.83 -2.51
N SER A 359 -31.90 -5.13 -1.74
CA SER A 359 -33.24 -5.28 -2.26
C SER A 359 -33.83 -3.92 -2.65
N ASN A 360 -34.32 -3.82 -3.89
CA ASN A 360 -35.13 -2.67 -4.33
C ASN A 360 -36.58 -2.77 -3.81
N ASP A 361 -36.83 -3.65 -2.82
CA ASP A 361 -38.14 -4.01 -2.30
C ASP A 361 -38.45 -3.27 -0.98
N HIS A 362 -38.23 -1.94 -0.97
CA HIS A 362 -38.61 -1.07 0.17
C HIS A 362 -40.06 -1.23 0.68
N SER A 363 -40.90 -1.97 -0.05
CA SER A 363 -42.27 -2.34 0.26
C SER A 363 -42.41 -3.48 1.28
N ASN A 364 -41.35 -4.22 1.58
CA ASN A 364 -41.33 -5.29 2.57
C ASN A 364 -40.62 -4.88 3.87
N TRP A 365 -41.05 -3.78 4.50
CA TRP A 365 -40.35 -3.22 5.68
C TRP A 365 -40.22 -4.13 6.92
N THR A 366 -40.75 -5.36 6.87
CA THR A 366 -40.52 -6.39 7.87
C THR A 366 -39.07 -6.84 7.96
N ASP A 367 -38.24 -6.60 6.93
CA ASP A 367 -36.79 -6.87 6.88
C ASP A 367 -35.90 -5.65 7.23
N GLY A 368 -36.51 -4.49 7.55
CA GLY A 368 -35.76 -3.25 7.81
C GLY A 368 -35.39 -2.42 6.57
N ALA A 369 -35.78 -2.80 5.36
CA ALA A 369 -35.55 -2.09 4.08
C ALA A 369 -36.23 -0.71 3.99
N CYS A 370 -37.12 -0.39 4.93
CA CYS A 370 -37.74 0.92 5.10
C CYS A 370 -37.28 1.56 6.41
N ILE A 371 -36.34 2.51 6.32
CA ILE A 371 -35.98 3.35 7.47
C ILE A 371 -37.07 4.41 7.67
N GLU A 372 -37.90 4.23 8.70
CA GLU A 372 -38.90 5.23 9.09
C GLU A 372 -38.19 6.47 9.67
N GLU A 373 -38.14 7.57 8.93
CA GLU A 373 -37.75 8.85 9.51
C GLU A 373 -38.91 9.45 10.31
N ILE A 374 -38.80 9.36 11.63
CA ILE A 374 -39.73 9.96 12.58
C ILE A 374 -39.35 11.43 12.78
N ASP A 375 -40.25 12.36 12.43
CA ASP A 375 -40.13 13.78 12.81
C ASP A 375 -40.27 13.91 14.35
N THR A 376 -39.14 13.97 15.04
CA THR A 376 -39.09 14.14 16.51
C THR A 376 -39.51 15.53 16.99
N SER A 377 -39.74 16.48 16.08
CA SER A 377 -40.12 17.87 16.42
C SER A 377 -41.63 18.04 16.61
N GLN A 378 -42.44 17.08 16.19
CA GLN A 378 -43.88 17.02 16.46
C GLN A 378 -44.22 15.89 17.44
N SER A 379 -45.22 16.13 18.29
CA SER A 379 -45.72 15.18 19.30
C SER A 379 -45.93 13.77 18.71
N PRO A 380 -45.71 12.67 19.46
CA PRO A 380 -45.52 11.30 18.92
C PRO A 380 -46.81 10.62 18.41
N SER A 381 -47.53 11.23 17.47
CA SER A 381 -48.78 10.68 16.94
C SER A 381 -49.02 10.94 15.45
N LEU A 382 -47.96 11.21 14.67
CA LEU A 382 -48.03 11.35 13.22
C LEU A 382 -46.98 10.41 12.61
N THR A 383 -47.34 9.13 12.48
CA THR A 383 -46.62 8.17 11.63
C THR A 383 -46.86 8.58 10.18
N ASN A 384 -45.81 8.64 9.34
CA ASN A 384 -45.95 8.79 7.89
C ASN A 384 -46.28 7.42 7.27
N GLY A 385 -47.33 6.81 7.80
CA GLY A 385 -47.82 5.48 7.46
C GLY A 385 -49.18 5.25 8.09
N GLY A 386 -49.90 4.26 7.58
CA GLY A 386 -51.22 3.92 8.08
C GLY A 386 -51.71 2.57 7.60
N ASP A 387 -52.77 2.11 8.25
CA ASP A 387 -53.32 0.78 8.08
C ASP A 387 -54.80 0.91 7.69
N GLU A 388 -55.22 0.21 6.64
CA GLU A 388 -56.59 0.14 6.17
C GLU A 388 -57.02 -1.33 6.07
N ALA A 389 -58.14 -1.68 6.70
CA ALA A 389 -58.75 -2.98 6.49
C ALA A 389 -59.39 -3.03 5.10
N LEU A 390 -59.08 -4.05 4.30
CA LEU A 390 -59.58 -4.19 2.94
C LEU A 390 -60.98 -4.84 2.90
N ASP A 391 -61.85 -4.33 2.03
CA ASP A 391 -63.16 -4.95 1.76
C ASP A 391 -63.02 -6.04 0.70
N ASN A 392 -62.76 -7.28 1.15
CA ASN A 392 -62.71 -8.44 0.28
C ASN A 392 -64.08 -9.07 0.00
N SER A 393 -65.18 -8.31 -0.01
CA SER A 393 -66.46 -8.79 -0.55
C SER A 393 -66.48 -8.93 -2.09
N ALA A 394 -65.39 -8.54 -2.75
CA ALA A 394 -65.08 -8.74 -4.16
C ALA A 394 -63.58 -9.09 -4.34
N THR A 395 -63.18 -9.51 -5.55
CA THR A 395 -61.80 -9.93 -5.88
C THR A 395 -60.81 -8.76 -6.01
N GLY A 396 -61.07 -7.64 -5.36
CA GLY A 396 -60.21 -6.47 -5.39
C GLY A 396 -60.81 -5.28 -4.65
N ASP A 397 -59.93 -4.41 -4.15
CA ASP A 397 -60.25 -3.19 -3.42
C ASP A 397 -59.24 -2.10 -3.81
N SER A 398 -59.62 -0.85 -3.66
CA SER A 398 -58.76 0.27 -4.02
C SER A 398 -59.16 1.51 -3.25
N GLY A 399 -58.18 2.34 -2.95
CA GLY A 399 -58.35 3.57 -2.22
C GLY A 399 -57.42 4.66 -2.73
N SER A 400 -57.63 5.85 -2.20
CA SER A 400 -56.81 7.02 -2.47
C SER A 400 -56.48 7.66 -1.14
N ILE A 401 -55.19 7.88 -0.88
CA ILE A 401 -54.68 8.39 0.38
C ILE A 401 -53.96 9.72 0.13
N THR A 402 -54.38 10.74 0.86
CA THR A 402 -53.64 12.00 0.99
C THR A 402 -52.88 11.95 2.31
N THR A 403 -51.55 11.95 2.23
CA THR A 403 -50.68 12.02 3.42
C THR A 403 -50.90 13.32 4.19
N ASN A 404 -50.51 13.35 5.46
CA ASN A 404 -50.38 14.62 6.18
C ASN A 404 -49.24 15.45 5.54
N PRO A 405 -49.24 16.79 5.67
CA PRO A 405 -48.16 17.64 5.19
C PRO A 405 -46.80 17.12 5.63
N ILE A 406 -45.97 16.72 4.67
CA ILE A 406 -44.70 16.07 4.95
C ILE A 406 -43.72 17.14 5.42
N ASN A 407 -43.44 17.14 6.72
CA ASN A 407 -42.44 18.00 7.37
C ASN A 407 -41.27 17.12 7.84
N LEU A 408 -40.67 16.37 6.93
CA LEU A 408 -39.50 15.56 7.24
C LEU A 408 -38.29 16.47 7.53
N PRO A 409 -37.32 16.01 8.34
CA PRO A 409 -36.10 16.77 8.59
C PRO A 409 -35.44 17.22 7.28
N ARG A 410 -34.91 18.45 7.26
CA ARG A 410 -34.01 18.86 6.17
C ARG A 410 -32.83 17.90 6.14
N CYS A 411 -32.40 17.53 4.94
CA CYS A 411 -31.29 16.63 4.72
C CYS A 411 -29.99 17.27 5.26
N ASP A 412 -29.60 16.93 6.49
CA ASP A 412 -28.44 17.55 7.16
C ASP A 412 -27.10 16.87 6.79
N ASN A 413 -27.09 15.76 6.03
CA ASN A 413 -25.86 15.01 5.70
C ASN A 413 -25.31 15.34 4.30
N TYR A 414 -24.40 16.31 4.30
CA TYR A 414 -23.28 16.68 3.41
C TYR A 414 -23.18 16.34 1.90
N TYR A 415 -23.86 15.36 1.28
CA TYR A 415 -23.50 14.97 -0.11
C TYR A 415 -24.63 14.70 -1.12
N TYR A 416 -25.89 14.39 -0.73
CA TYR A 416 -26.92 13.96 -1.69
C TYR A 416 -28.33 14.52 -1.42
N GLY A 417 -29.17 14.61 -2.48
CA GLY A 417 -30.60 14.91 -2.36
C GLY A 417 -31.39 13.77 -1.71
N CYS A 418 -32.53 14.06 -1.07
CA CYS A 418 -33.34 13.04 -0.40
C CYS A 418 -34.45 12.51 -1.30
N GLU A 419 -34.40 11.22 -1.60
CA GLU A 419 -35.41 10.51 -2.39
C GLU A 419 -36.18 9.50 -1.53
N TYR A 420 -37.45 9.32 -1.86
CA TYR A 420 -38.42 8.57 -1.08
C TYR A 420 -39.32 7.72 -1.98
N VAL A 421 -39.89 6.67 -1.42
CA VAL A 421 -40.96 5.88 -2.04
C VAL A 421 -42.13 5.74 -1.07
N ILE A 422 -43.33 5.57 -1.62
CA ILE A 422 -44.47 5.06 -0.85
C ILE A 422 -44.47 3.56 -1.03
N ALA A 423 -44.11 2.89 0.06
CA ALA A 423 -44.17 1.46 0.21
C ALA A 423 -45.56 1.07 0.70
N GLY A 424 -46.09 -0.05 0.23
CA GLY A 424 -47.30 -0.61 0.79
C GLY A 424 -47.33 -2.12 0.67
N MET A 425 -47.95 -2.74 1.66
CA MET A 425 -47.94 -4.18 1.87
C MET A 425 -49.33 -4.65 2.22
N VAL A 426 -49.73 -5.77 1.63
CA VAL A 426 -50.97 -6.47 1.97
C VAL A 426 -50.63 -7.61 2.90
N LEU A 427 -51.35 -7.66 4.02
CA LEU A 427 -51.14 -8.63 5.07
C LEU A 427 -52.37 -9.54 5.25
N VAL A 428 -52.10 -10.80 5.58
CA VAL A 428 -53.10 -11.75 6.06
C VAL A 428 -52.61 -12.32 7.38
N ASN A 429 -53.40 -12.16 8.44
CA ASN A 429 -53.01 -12.56 9.80
C ASN A 429 -51.66 -11.97 10.25
N GLY A 430 -51.27 -10.80 9.72
CA GLY A 430 -49.98 -10.15 10.01
C GLY A 430 -48.81 -10.59 9.13
N VAL A 431 -49.03 -11.45 8.14
CA VAL A 431 -47.99 -11.92 7.20
C VAL A 431 -48.10 -11.21 5.86
N ALA A 432 -46.98 -10.70 5.35
CA ALA A 432 -46.83 -10.11 4.03
C ALA A 432 -47.19 -11.10 2.92
N ILE A 433 -48.13 -10.74 2.04
CA ILE A 433 -48.50 -11.61 0.91
C ILE A 433 -48.17 -11.00 -0.45
N ALA A 434 -48.17 -9.67 -0.50
CA ALA A 434 -47.85 -8.87 -1.68
C ALA A 434 -47.39 -7.49 -1.20
N SER A 435 -46.36 -6.95 -1.84
CA SER A 435 -45.85 -5.61 -1.54
C SER A 435 -45.57 -4.87 -2.84
N ALA A 436 -45.68 -3.54 -2.83
CA ALA A 436 -45.31 -2.71 -3.97
C ALA A 436 -44.81 -1.34 -3.52
N ASN A 437 -43.92 -0.76 -4.33
CA ASN A 437 -43.46 0.60 -4.19
C ASN A 437 -44.15 1.50 -5.22
N SER A 438 -44.36 2.77 -4.85
CA SER A 438 -44.63 3.82 -5.82
C SER A 438 -43.40 4.09 -6.69
N THR A 439 -43.57 4.93 -7.73
CA THR A 439 -42.42 5.60 -8.33
C THR A 439 -41.70 6.46 -7.28
N ILE A 440 -40.40 6.65 -7.44
CA ILE A 440 -39.58 7.47 -6.54
C ILE A 440 -40.02 8.93 -6.65
N PHE A 441 -40.06 9.62 -5.51
CA PHE A 441 -40.26 11.06 -5.45
C PHE A 441 -39.23 11.74 -4.53
N SER A 442 -39.05 13.03 -4.68
CA SER A 442 -38.11 13.85 -3.89
C SER A 442 -38.84 14.91 -3.06
N LEU A 443 -38.19 15.34 -1.98
CA LEU A 443 -38.67 16.41 -1.09
C LEU A 443 -37.61 17.49 -0.93
N ASP A 444 -37.95 18.71 -1.38
CA ASP A 444 -37.05 19.88 -1.39
C ASP A 444 -35.75 19.61 -2.18
N SER A 445 -34.97 20.64 -2.49
CA SER A 445 -33.62 20.43 -3.04
C SER A 445 -32.61 21.40 -2.45
N VAL A 446 -31.40 20.89 -2.23
CA VAL A 446 -30.19 21.68 -1.92
C VAL A 446 -29.23 21.61 -3.11
N SER A 447 -29.75 21.28 -4.29
CA SER A 447 -28.97 21.21 -5.52
C SER A 447 -28.45 22.61 -5.84
N THR A 448 -27.17 22.69 -6.23
CA THR A 448 -26.51 23.94 -6.59
C THR A 448 -25.76 23.74 -7.89
N ILE A 449 -25.67 24.77 -8.72
CA ILE A 449 -24.75 24.82 -9.85
C ILE A 449 -23.71 25.92 -9.67
N GLU A 450 -22.50 25.61 -10.05
CA GLU A 450 -21.36 26.53 -10.04
C GLU A 450 -20.70 26.50 -11.43
N ILE A 451 -20.18 27.64 -11.88
CA ILE A 451 -19.32 27.71 -13.06
C ILE A 451 -18.00 27.04 -12.66
N HIS A 452 -17.64 25.97 -13.36
CA HIS A 452 -16.52 25.11 -12.95
C HIS A 452 -15.21 25.52 -13.63
N GLN A 453 -15.23 25.73 -14.95
CA GLN A 453 -14.06 26.20 -15.72
C GLN A 453 -14.48 27.19 -16.80
N LEU A 454 -13.57 28.11 -17.11
CA LEU A 454 -13.70 29.06 -18.21
C LEU A 454 -12.47 28.85 -19.10
N ASP A 455 -12.63 28.66 -20.41
CA ASP A 455 -11.50 28.62 -21.36
C ASP A 455 -10.64 29.88 -21.24
N ARG A 456 -11.27 31.02 -20.88
CA ARG A 456 -10.58 32.25 -20.47
C ARG A 456 -11.36 32.93 -19.36
N SER A 457 -10.73 33.07 -18.20
CA SER A 457 -11.27 33.77 -17.01
C SER A 457 -11.19 35.32 -17.13
N GLY A 458 -10.44 35.82 -18.12
CA GLY A 458 -10.29 37.24 -18.44
C GLY A 458 -11.03 37.72 -19.71
N ASN A 459 -10.70 38.93 -20.17
CA ASN A 459 -11.31 39.51 -21.38
C ASN A 459 -10.92 38.74 -22.65
N ILE A 460 -11.80 38.72 -23.64
CA ILE A 460 -11.53 38.12 -24.95
C ILE A 460 -11.50 39.17 -26.06
N THR A 461 -10.91 38.85 -27.21
CA THR A 461 -10.85 39.74 -28.37
C THR A 461 -11.96 39.44 -29.38
N VAL A 462 -12.38 40.46 -30.15
CA VAL A 462 -13.43 40.29 -31.17
C VAL A 462 -13.05 39.20 -32.17
N GLY A 463 -13.89 38.16 -32.27
CA GLY A 463 -13.71 37.03 -33.17
C GLY A 463 -13.12 35.78 -32.52
N GLN A 464 -12.74 35.84 -31.24
CA GLN A 464 -12.50 34.65 -30.42
C GLN A 464 -13.83 34.08 -29.91
N ASP A 465 -13.82 32.78 -29.64
CA ASP A 465 -14.92 32.06 -29.00
C ASP A 465 -14.78 32.16 -27.47
N PHE A 466 -15.92 32.21 -26.77
CA PHE A 466 -16.00 32.13 -25.32
C PHE A 466 -16.53 30.75 -24.92
N SER A 467 -15.73 29.96 -24.20
CA SER A 467 -16.14 28.61 -23.77
C SER A 467 -16.16 28.50 -22.24
N PHE A 468 -17.13 27.79 -21.68
CA PHE A 468 -17.26 27.61 -20.23
C PHE A 468 -17.89 26.26 -19.86
N SER A 469 -17.52 25.69 -18.72
CA SER A 469 -18.12 24.49 -18.15
C SER A 469 -18.78 24.81 -16.81
N TRP A 470 -19.64 23.91 -16.36
CA TRP A 470 -20.42 24.03 -15.14
C TRP A 470 -20.42 22.70 -14.39
N PHE A 471 -20.58 22.78 -13.07
CA PHE A 471 -20.69 21.62 -12.20
C PHE A 471 -21.93 21.75 -11.33
N ALA A 472 -22.75 20.71 -11.32
CA ALA A 472 -23.93 20.61 -10.48
C ALA A 472 -23.66 19.66 -9.31
N ASN A 473 -23.98 20.09 -8.09
CA ASN A 473 -23.80 19.33 -6.86
C ASN A 473 -25.14 19.02 -6.20
N ARG A 474 -25.15 18.01 -5.33
CA ARG A 474 -26.30 17.61 -4.49
C ARG A 474 -27.57 17.37 -5.32
N MET A 475 -27.40 16.71 -6.47
CA MET A 475 -28.51 16.28 -7.32
C MET A 475 -29.17 15.02 -6.75
N HIS A 476 -30.40 14.75 -7.17
CA HIS A 476 -31.10 13.49 -6.90
C HIS A 476 -30.54 12.37 -7.80
N GLU A 477 -30.31 11.18 -7.24
CA GLU A 477 -29.50 10.13 -7.88
C GLU A 477 -30.33 9.04 -8.58
N LYS A 478 -31.55 8.79 -8.10
CA LYS A 478 -32.43 7.71 -8.56
C LYS A 478 -33.46 8.18 -9.58
N GLY A 479 -33.32 9.41 -10.10
CA GLY A 479 -34.07 9.91 -11.25
C GLY A 479 -35.48 10.43 -10.92
N SER A 480 -35.75 10.80 -9.67
CA SER A 480 -37.02 11.41 -9.26
C SER A 480 -37.28 12.81 -9.84
N VAL A 481 -36.22 13.50 -10.28
CA VAL A 481 -36.25 14.88 -10.82
C VAL A 481 -35.48 14.95 -12.12
N ALA A 482 -36.05 15.63 -13.12
CA ALA A 482 -35.33 16.03 -14.32
C ALA A 482 -34.64 17.38 -14.10
N TYR A 483 -33.34 17.44 -14.39
CA TYR A 483 -32.55 18.67 -14.32
C TYR A 483 -32.16 19.14 -15.72
N ASP A 484 -32.37 20.42 -15.99
CA ASP A 484 -31.85 21.14 -17.15
C ASP A 484 -30.90 22.24 -16.68
N VAL A 485 -29.71 22.31 -17.24
CA VAL A 485 -28.85 23.48 -17.06
C VAL A 485 -29.25 24.55 -18.04
N GLN A 486 -29.51 25.73 -17.51
CA GLN A 486 -29.83 26.91 -18.27
C GLN A 486 -28.71 27.93 -18.14
N TRP A 487 -28.38 28.58 -19.26
CA TRP A 487 -27.40 29.64 -19.26
C TRP A 487 -27.78 30.76 -20.24
N GLU A 488 -27.39 31.98 -19.90
CA GLU A 488 -27.48 33.15 -20.79
C GLU A 488 -26.24 34.03 -20.69
N ILE A 489 -25.86 34.67 -21.82
CA ILE A 489 -24.84 35.72 -21.85
C ILE A 489 -25.51 37.06 -22.16
N LEU A 490 -25.49 37.98 -21.20
CA LEU A 490 -26.12 39.30 -21.30
C LEU A 490 -25.11 40.37 -21.71
N ASP A 491 -25.43 41.17 -22.73
CA ASP A 491 -24.67 42.37 -23.09
C ASP A 491 -25.07 43.54 -22.16
N LEU A 492 -24.16 43.88 -21.23
CA LEU A 492 -24.30 44.94 -20.25
C LEU A 492 -24.19 46.36 -20.85
N SER A 493 -23.74 46.48 -22.10
CA SER A 493 -23.56 47.78 -22.77
C SER A 493 -24.88 48.38 -23.31
N THR A 494 -25.98 47.61 -23.31
CA THR A 494 -27.30 48.04 -23.78
C THR A 494 -28.26 48.31 -22.61
N SER A 495 -29.12 49.33 -22.70
CA SER A 495 -30.11 49.64 -21.64
C SER A 495 -31.53 49.79 -22.20
N PRO A 496 -32.52 49.00 -21.72
CA PRO A 496 -32.34 47.87 -20.79
C PRO A 496 -31.43 46.81 -21.41
N SER A 497 -30.69 46.07 -20.58
CA SER A 497 -29.88 44.94 -21.03
C SER A 497 -30.78 44.04 -21.86
N SER A 498 -30.46 43.87 -23.15
CA SER A 498 -31.31 43.08 -24.02
C SER A 498 -31.04 41.61 -23.74
N SER A 499 -32.06 40.87 -23.28
CA SER A 499 -32.07 39.39 -23.19
C SER A 499 -32.07 38.71 -24.57
N THR A 500 -31.60 39.38 -25.62
CA THR A 500 -31.43 38.80 -26.97
C THR A 500 -30.05 38.18 -27.13
N GLY A 501 -29.33 37.99 -26.03
CA GLY A 501 -28.03 37.35 -25.96
C GLY A 501 -28.12 35.83 -26.15
N HIS A 502 -26.96 35.22 -26.37
CA HIS A 502 -26.83 33.79 -26.56
C HIS A 502 -27.37 33.07 -25.31
N GLN A 503 -28.23 32.07 -25.52
CA GLN A 503 -28.84 31.26 -24.47
C GLN A 503 -28.78 29.79 -24.88
N GLY A 504 -28.64 28.90 -23.92
CA GLY A 504 -28.65 27.46 -24.14
C GLY A 504 -29.32 26.72 -23.01
N THR A 505 -29.77 25.52 -23.35
CA THR A 505 -30.40 24.57 -22.44
C THR A 505 -29.76 23.23 -22.68
N THR A 506 -29.19 22.64 -21.63
CA THR A 506 -28.56 21.32 -21.68
C THR A 506 -29.21 20.41 -20.65
N ALA A 507 -29.90 19.37 -21.13
CA ALA A 507 -30.56 18.39 -20.28
C ALA A 507 -29.54 17.48 -19.61
N ILE A 508 -29.66 17.29 -18.29
CA ILE A 508 -28.87 16.32 -17.54
C ILE A 508 -29.62 14.98 -17.60
N SER A 509 -29.25 14.12 -18.55
CA SER A 509 -29.82 12.77 -18.65
C SER A 509 -28.81 11.72 -18.17
N GLY A 510 -29.11 11.07 -17.04
CA GLY A 510 -28.52 9.80 -16.65
C GLY A 510 -27.28 9.87 -15.76
N LEU A 511 -27.49 10.07 -14.46
CA LEU A 511 -26.62 9.46 -13.45
C LEU A 511 -27.11 8.02 -13.25
N GLY A 512 -26.81 7.16 -14.23
CA GLY A 512 -27.18 5.75 -14.15
C GLY A 512 -26.41 5.08 -13.03
N TRP A 513 -27.11 4.69 -11.96
CA TRP A 513 -26.59 3.79 -10.93
C TRP A 513 -26.29 2.44 -11.60
N THR A 514 -25.02 2.20 -11.91
CA THR A 514 -24.48 0.84 -11.94
C THR A 514 -23.82 0.66 -10.58
N GLY A 515 -24.29 -0.33 -9.84
CA GLY A 515 -23.94 -0.53 -8.43
C GLY A 515 -22.44 -0.59 -8.18
N ALA A 516 -22.05 -0.16 -6.97
CA ALA A 516 -20.83 -0.55 -6.28
C ALA A 516 -19.55 -0.60 -7.13
N LYS A 517 -19.12 0.54 -7.67
CA LYS A 517 -17.70 0.77 -8.01
C LYS A 517 -17.14 2.16 -7.68
N TYR A 518 -17.90 3.03 -7.01
CA TYR A 518 -17.48 4.42 -6.82
C TYR A 518 -17.68 4.97 -5.41
N HIS A 519 -17.37 4.16 -4.39
CA HIS A 519 -17.10 4.70 -3.06
C HIS A 519 -15.80 4.11 -2.49
N SER A 520 -14.70 4.70 -2.95
CA SER A 520 -13.48 4.92 -2.16
C SER A 520 -12.53 5.92 -2.83
N ASP A 521 -12.78 6.35 -4.06
CA ASP A 521 -11.99 7.40 -4.69
C ASP A 521 -12.82 8.64 -4.98
N GLY A 522 -12.47 9.75 -4.35
CA GLY A 522 -12.79 11.08 -4.83
C GLY A 522 -12.05 11.40 -6.13
N ARG A 523 -12.14 10.52 -7.16
CA ARG A 523 -11.35 10.65 -8.40
C ARG A 523 -12.08 10.24 -9.70
N THR A 524 -13.40 10.01 -9.67
CA THR A 524 -14.17 9.65 -10.88
C THR A 524 -15.56 10.28 -10.86
N GLN A 525 -15.63 11.60 -10.83
CA GLN A 525 -16.80 12.29 -11.35
C GLN A 525 -16.66 12.32 -12.87
N SER A 526 -17.51 11.56 -13.58
CA SER A 526 -17.62 11.67 -15.02
C SER A 526 -18.25 13.03 -15.34
N HIS A 527 -17.43 14.05 -15.48
CA HIS A 527 -17.85 15.35 -15.95
C HIS A 527 -18.32 15.20 -17.41
N PRO A 528 -19.49 15.75 -17.81
CA PRO A 528 -19.76 15.90 -19.23
C PRO A 528 -18.69 16.80 -19.85
N VAL A 529 -17.88 16.22 -20.74
CA VAL A 529 -16.70 16.81 -21.44
C VAL A 529 -17.07 17.95 -22.42
N TYR A 530 -18.19 18.67 -22.25
CA TYR A 530 -18.60 19.69 -23.20
C TYR A 530 -19.14 20.94 -22.49
N GLY A 531 -18.22 21.82 -22.14
CA GLY A 531 -18.50 23.22 -21.81
C GLY A 531 -18.93 23.99 -23.05
N GLU A 532 -19.96 24.79 -22.93
CA GLU A 532 -20.65 25.48 -24.01
C GLU A 532 -19.73 26.50 -24.69
N THR A 533 -19.71 26.55 -26.03
CA THR A 533 -18.91 27.51 -26.81
C THR A 533 -19.79 28.54 -27.51
N VAL A 534 -19.54 29.82 -27.27
CA VAL A 534 -20.24 30.96 -27.87
C VAL A 534 -19.31 31.75 -28.79
N SER A 535 -19.59 31.69 -30.09
CA SER A 535 -18.85 32.41 -31.13
C SER A 535 -19.48 33.75 -31.52
N GLY A 536 -18.65 34.69 -31.96
CA GLY A 536 -19.11 35.88 -32.69
C GLY A 536 -19.64 37.02 -31.82
N LEU A 537 -19.23 37.06 -30.55
CA LEU A 537 -19.51 38.18 -29.66
C LEU A 537 -18.86 39.47 -30.20
N SER A 538 -19.62 40.57 -30.18
CA SER A 538 -19.11 41.89 -30.57
C SER A 538 -18.39 42.56 -29.41
N ALA A 539 -17.65 43.65 -29.68
CA ALA A 539 -17.02 44.39 -28.59
C ALA A 539 -18.07 44.96 -27.61
N GLY A 540 -17.92 44.71 -26.31
CA GLY A 540 -18.89 45.03 -25.27
C GLY A 540 -18.52 44.41 -23.92
N ASP A 541 -19.30 44.72 -22.88
CA ASP A 541 -19.19 44.11 -21.55
C ASP A 541 -20.32 43.08 -21.38
N TYR A 542 -20.01 41.89 -20.90
CA TYR A 542 -20.91 40.75 -20.85
C TYR A 542 -20.98 40.12 -19.45
N GLU A 543 -22.11 39.52 -19.12
CA GLU A 543 -22.32 38.71 -17.91
C GLU A 543 -22.88 37.34 -18.32
N LEU A 544 -22.14 36.27 -18.02
CA LEU A 544 -22.63 34.89 -18.06
C LEU A 544 -23.43 34.64 -16.79
N ARG A 545 -24.60 34.03 -16.94
CA ARG A 545 -25.46 33.56 -15.84
C ARG A 545 -25.80 32.11 -16.04
N VAL A 546 -25.66 31.30 -14.99
CA VAL A 546 -26.00 29.86 -15.00
C VAL A 546 -26.95 29.55 -13.85
N TRP A 547 -27.94 28.69 -14.10
CA TRP A 547 -28.88 28.19 -13.09
C TRP A 547 -29.40 26.80 -13.44
N LEU A 548 -29.86 26.06 -12.43
CA LEU A 548 -30.52 24.78 -12.62
C LEU A 548 -32.04 24.99 -12.77
N GLN A 549 -32.61 24.31 -13.74
CA GLN A 549 -34.05 24.16 -13.87
C GLN A 549 -34.46 22.74 -13.48
N MET A 550 -35.40 22.64 -12.54
CA MET A 550 -35.93 21.38 -12.03
C MET A 550 -37.35 21.12 -12.55
N ASP A 551 -37.59 19.94 -13.14
CA ASP A 551 -38.89 19.47 -13.66
C ASP A 551 -39.61 20.47 -14.59
N GLY A 552 -38.84 21.26 -15.34
CA GLY A 552 -39.37 22.27 -16.26
C GLY A 552 -40.09 23.44 -15.59
N VAL A 553 -39.99 23.60 -14.26
CA VAL A 553 -40.47 24.77 -13.55
C VAL A 553 -39.35 25.80 -13.51
N ASP A 554 -39.57 26.94 -14.17
CA ASP A 554 -38.59 28.03 -14.19
C ASP A 554 -38.58 28.78 -12.84
N ASP A 555 -37.50 28.67 -12.07
CA ASP A 555 -37.20 29.67 -11.03
C ASP A 555 -36.46 30.85 -11.68
N TYR A 556 -37.20 31.67 -12.42
CA TYR A 556 -36.67 32.82 -13.19
C TYR A 556 -36.08 33.97 -12.34
N SER A 557 -35.76 33.77 -11.05
CA SER A 557 -35.54 34.90 -10.16
C SER A 557 -34.10 35.24 -9.80
N ASN A 558 -33.14 34.30 -9.78
CA ASN A 558 -31.71 34.62 -9.58
C ASN A 558 -30.82 33.61 -10.29
N ALA A 559 -29.80 34.07 -11.02
CA ALA A 559 -28.70 33.19 -11.41
C ALA A 559 -28.08 32.58 -10.14
N GLU A 560 -27.79 31.29 -10.17
CA GLU A 560 -27.11 30.61 -9.04
C GLU A 560 -25.63 30.96 -9.03
N ASP A 561 -25.04 31.17 -10.21
CA ASP A 561 -23.69 31.68 -10.37
C ASP A 561 -23.55 32.62 -11.60
N THR A 562 -22.60 33.54 -11.55
CA THR A 562 -22.39 34.59 -12.56
C THR A 562 -20.93 34.89 -12.81
N HIS A 563 -20.56 35.18 -14.05
CA HIS A 563 -19.21 35.62 -14.43
C HIS A 563 -19.25 36.81 -15.40
N GLU A 564 -18.54 37.91 -15.09
CA GLU A 564 -18.44 39.10 -15.94
C GLU A 564 -17.16 39.07 -16.78
N PHE A 565 -17.27 39.35 -18.09
CA PHE A 565 -16.12 39.45 -19.00
C PHE A 565 -16.35 40.54 -20.08
N SER A 566 -15.29 41.14 -20.61
CA SER A 566 -15.40 42.08 -21.75
C SER A 566 -14.86 41.48 -23.04
N VAL A 567 -15.52 41.80 -24.15
CA VAL A 567 -14.99 41.57 -25.50
C VAL A 567 -14.38 42.87 -25.99
N ILE A 568 -13.08 42.89 -26.22
CA ILE A 568 -12.35 44.09 -26.61
C ILE A 568 -11.95 44.07 -28.09
N SER A 569 -12.15 45.20 -28.76
CA SER A 569 -11.69 45.40 -30.13
C SER A 569 -10.23 45.87 -30.12
N VAL A 570 -9.28 44.94 -30.09
CA VAL A 570 -7.84 45.23 -30.17
C VAL A 570 -7.27 44.86 -31.55
N PRO A 571 -6.26 45.58 -32.06
CA PRO A 571 -5.53 45.15 -33.25
C PRO A 571 -4.55 44.03 -32.87
N SER A 572 -5.00 42.78 -32.96
CA SER A 572 -4.18 41.56 -33.02
C SER A 572 -4.05 41.08 -34.47
N THR A 573 -3.06 40.24 -34.75
CA THR A 573 -2.83 39.60 -36.06
C THR A 573 -3.52 38.25 -36.18
N GLY A 574 -3.87 37.63 -35.06
CA GLY A 574 -4.33 36.24 -34.97
C GLY A 574 -3.23 35.21 -35.20
N ASN A 575 -1.97 35.65 -35.25
CA ASN A 575 -0.77 34.81 -35.37
C ASN A 575 0.22 35.07 -34.22
N GLU A 576 -0.21 35.77 -33.18
CA GLU A 576 0.57 35.92 -31.96
C GLU A 576 0.95 34.54 -31.42
N ALA A 577 2.20 34.38 -31.00
CA ALA A 577 2.69 33.13 -30.43
C ALA A 577 3.69 33.42 -29.31
N VAL A 578 3.65 32.58 -28.28
CA VAL A 578 4.59 32.53 -27.16
C VAL A 578 5.14 31.11 -27.12
N GLN A 579 6.44 30.98 -26.88
CA GLN A 579 7.09 29.69 -26.66
C GLN A 579 8.13 29.85 -25.56
N VAL A 580 8.14 28.93 -24.60
CA VAL A 580 9.17 28.80 -23.57
C VAL A 580 10.27 27.87 -24.09
N SER A 581 11.50 28.13 -23.63
CA SER A 581 12.68 27.35 -23.96
C SER A 581 13.82 27.67 -22.98
N GLY A 582 14.99 27.03 -23.18
CA GLY A 582 16.20 27.32 -22.40
C GLY A 582 16.30 26.57 -21.07
N LEU A 583 15.25 25.81 -20.72
CA LEU A 583 15.21 24.96 -19.54
C LEU A 583 16.07 23.70 -19.70
N LYS A 584 16.71 23.28 -18.61
CA LYS A 584 17.28 21.95 -18.43
C LYS A 584 16.20 20.99 -17.90
N SER A 585 16.42 19.70 -18.10
CA SER A 585 15.66 18.61 -17.48
C SER A 585 15.66 18.70 -15.95
N ASN A 586 16.83 18.98 -15.35
CA ASN A 586 17.03 19.02 -13.90
C ASN A 586 17.97 20.16 -13.45
N TYR A 587 17.73 20.68 -12.25
CA TYR A 587 18.53 21.71 -11.57
C TYR A 587 18.84 21.28 -10.12
N ASP A 588 20.04 21.59 -9.63
CA ASP A 588 20.39 21.37 -8.21
C ASP A 588 19.66 22.37 -7.29
N ILE A 589 19.46 22.02 -6.00
CA ILE A 589 18.95 23.00 -5.02
C ILE A 589 19.86 24.22 -4.99
N GLY A 590 19.27 25.39 -5.23
CA GLY A 590 19.99 26.65 -5.21
C GLY A 590 20.63 27.02 -6.54
N GLU A 591 20.52 26.18 -7.58
CA GLU A 591 20.97 26.52 -8.94
C GLU A 591 20.02 27.53 -9.60
N ASP A 592 20.59 28.49 -10.34
CA ASP A 592 19.83 29.45 -11.12
C ASP A 592 19.14 28.78 -12.32
N VAL A 593 17.82 28.98 -12.46
CA VAL A 593 17.03 28.49 -13.59
C VAL A 593 16.94 29.58 -14.66
N GLU A 594 17.53 29.32 -15.83
CA GLU A 594 17.47 30.22 -17.00
C GLU A 594 16.24 29.89 -17.85
N ILE A 595 15.43 30.90 -18.14
CA ILE A 595 14.16 30.79 -18.87
C ILE A 595 14.21 31.74 -20.07
N ASP A 596 14.04 31.21 -21.27
CA ASP A 596 13.92 31.99 -22.51
C ASP A 596 12.49 31.95 -23.04
N ILE A 597 11.83 33.12 -23.13
CA ILE A 597 10.48 33.25 -23.68
C ILE A 597 10.54 33.93 -25.05
N ASP A 598 10.22 33.19 -26.10
CA ASP A 598 10.18 33.64 -27.48
C ASP A 598 8.79 34.16 -27.85
N ILE A 599 8.73 35.41 -28.30
CA ILE A 599 7.49 36.07 -28.70
C ILE A 599 7.52 36.41 -30.18
N SER A 600 6.49 36.00 -30.92
CA SER A 600 6.39 36.26 -32.36
C SER A 600 4.97 36.65 -32.80
N GLY A 601 4.83 37.02 -34.08
CA GLY A 601 3.53 37.33 -34.67
C GLY A 601 2.92 38.69 -34.30
N LEU A 602 3.56 39.52 -33.48
CA LEU A 602 2.95 40.75 -32.96
C LEU A 602 2.52 41.77 -34.04
N HIS A 603 1.40 42.45 -33.80
CA HIS A 603 0.86 43.45 -34.72
C HIS A 603 1.79 44.68 -34.91
N PRO A 604 2.14 45.09 -36.15
CA PRO A 604 3.19 46.08 -36.43
C PRO A 604 2.83 47.56 -36.19
N GLN A 605 1.65 47.89 -35.64
CA GLN A 605 1.28 49.27 -35.27
C GLN A 605 1.83 49.61 -33.87
N THR A 606 2.26 50.85 -33.65
CA THR A 606 3.03 51.31 -32.48
C THR A 606 2.23 51.49 -31.17
N THR A 607 1.11 50.78 -30.97
CA THR A 607 0.16 51.07 -29.87
C THR A 607 -0.67 49.92 -29.28
N PRO A 608 -0.51 48.62 -29.58
CA PRO A 608 -0.97 47.62 -28.62
C PRO A 608 0.03 47.58 -27.46
N ASN A 609 -0.45 47.78 -26.24
CA ASN A 609 0.33 47.47 -25.05
C ASN A 609 0.29 45.94 -24.88
N TYR A 610 1.17 45.24 -25.57
CA TYR A 610 1.42 43.83 -25.28
C TYR A 610 2.09 43.73 -23.91
N ASN A 611 1.58 42.85 -23.07
CA ASN A 611 2.17 42.47 -21.80
C ASN A 611 2.48 40.97 -21.81
N LEU A 612 3.62 40.59 -21.26
CA LEU A 612 3.94 39.19 -21.00
C LEU A 612 3.87 38.94 -19.50
N SER A 613 3.14 37.89 -19.12
CA SER A 613 3.07 37.33 -17.79
C SER A 613 3.53 35.87 -17.87
N TRP A 614 4.31 35.41 -16.89
CA TRP A 614 4.76 34.02 -16.80
C TRP A 614 4.87 33.60 -15.34
N LYS A 615 4.75 32.30 -15.10
CA LYS A 615 4.67 31.73 -13.76
C LYS A 615 5.28 30.34 -13.72
N VAL A 616 5.98 30.03 -12.63
CA VAL A 616 6.47 28.69 -12.31
C VAL A 616 5.64 28.11 -11.17
N CYS A 617 5.14 26.89 -11.35
CA CYS A 617 4.31 26.20 -10.37
C CYS A 617 4.90 24.81 -10.07
N LYS A 618 4.95 24.46 -8.78
CA LYS A 618 5.35 23.12 -8.30
C LYS A 618 4.21 22.12 -8.49
N LEU A 619 4.52 20.93 -9.00
CA LEU A 619 3.61 19.79 -9.07
C LEU A 619 3.70 18.98 -7.77
N SER A 620 2.57 18.65 -7.15
CA SER A 620 2.55 17.78 -5.96
C SER A 620 2.49 16.32 -6.38
N THR A 621 3.53 15.55 -6.07
CA THR A 621 3.70 14.13 -6.43
C THR A 621 3.17 13.17 -5.37
N GLY A 622 2.48 13.69 -4.34
CA GLY A 622 2.29 13.03 -3.05
C GLY A 622 1.41 11.78 -2.99
N ASP A 623 1.12 11.09 -4.10
CA ASP A 623 0.45 9.77 -4.08
C ASP A 623 0.62 8.97 -5.40
N PHE A 624 1.77 9.10 -6.09
CA PHE A 624 2.10 8.18 -7.20
C PHE A 624 2.70 6.88 -6.66
N SER A 625 2.00 6.20 -5.75
CA SER A 625 2.43 4.89 -5.26
C SER A 625 2.20 3.85 -6.36
N GLY A 626 3.27 3.48 -7.08
CA GLY A 626 3.54 2.19 -7.75
C GLY A 626 2.49 1.48 -8.63
N ASP A 627 1.27 1.98 -8.76
CA ASP A 627 0.14 1.20 -9.25
C ASP A 627 -0.33 1.64 -10.64
N TYR A 628 -0.83 0.68 -11.41
CA TYR A 628 -1.22 0.82 -12.83
C TYR A 628 -2.27 1.95 -13.06
N TRP A 629 -2.95 2.37 -11.99
CA TRP A 629 -4.02 3.37 -11.99
C TRP A 629 -3.54 4.82 -11.86
N GLY A 630 -2.33 5.08 -11.34
CA GLY A 630 -1.73 6.43 -11.35
C GLY A 630 -1.56 6.98 -12.77
N ASN A 631 -1.37 6.07 -13.75
CA ASN A 631 -1.19 6.36 -15.16
C ASN A 631 -2.47 6.88 -15.86
N TYR A 632 -3.65 6.46 -15.38
CA TYR A 632 -4.90 7.01 -15.91
C TYR A 632 -5.05 8.46 -15.48
N HIS A 633 -4.64 8.81 -14.25
CA HIS A 633 -4.77 10.17 -13.72
C HIS A 633 -3.84 11.18 -14.37
N VAL A 634 -2.57 10.84 -14.67
CA VAL A 634 -1.67 11.80 -15.33
C VAL A 634 -2.00 11.97 -16.81
N ASN A 635 -2.31 10.88 -17.52
CA ASN A 635 -2.81 11.00 -18.90
C ASN A 635 -4.17 11.72 -18.95
N HIS A 636 -5.03 11.60 -17.93
CA HIS A 636 -6.28 12.35 -17.84
C HIS A 636 -6.03 13.81 -17.43
N LEU A 637 -5.08 14.12 -16.55
CA LEU A 637 -4.67 15.50 -16.21
C LEU A 637 -4.04 16.23 -17.42
N ILE A 638 -3.30 15.51 -18.26
CA ILE A 638 -2.66 16.05 -19.48
C ILE A 638 -3.63 16.08 -20.68
N ASN A 639 -4.54 15.10 -20.82
CA ASN A 639 -5.46 15.02 -21.97
C ASN A 639 -6.87 15.58 -21.72
N GLU A 640 -7.31 15.71 -20.46
CA GLU A 640 -8.64 16.18 -20.09
C GLU A 640 -8.56 17.35 -19.10
N ASN A 641 -8.80 18.56 -19.61
CA ASN A 641 -9.42 19.70 -18.91
C ASN A 641 -8.58 20.83 -18.32
N TRP A 642 -7.26 20.93 -18.48
CA TRP A 642 -6.54 22.17 -18.08
C TRP A 642 -6.10 22.96 -19.31
N ASP A 643 -6.94 23.89 -19.76
CA ASP A 643 -6.53 25.00 -20.62
C ASP A 643 -5.58 25.88 -19.78
N LEU A 644 -4.27 25.77 -19.98
CA LEU A 644 -3.25 26.41 -19.14
C LEU A 644 -3.19 27.94 -19.26
N SER A 645 -4.03 28.55 -20.09
CA SER A 645 -4.34 29.98 -19.95
C SER A 645 -4.91 30.30 -18.56
N ASP A 646 -5.52 29.31 -17.88
CA ASP A 646 -5.92 29.38 -16.48
C ASP A 646 -4.75 29.34 -15.49
N TRP A 647 -3.52 28.88 -15.78
CA TRP A 647 -2.48 28.79 -14.72
C TRP A 647 -1.90 30.15 -14.30
N ILE A 648 -2.11 31.17 -15.12
CA ILE A 648 -1.71 32.55 -14.81
C ILE A 648 -2.86 33.33 -14.17
N ASP A 649 -4.12 33.00 -14.48
CA ASP A 649 -5.32 33.59 -13.84
C ASP A 649 -5.68 32.88 -12.52
N MET A 650 -5.44 31.57 -12.43
CA MET A 650 -5.57 30.74 -11.25
C MET A 650 -4.28 30.85 -10.42
N GLU A 651 -4.40 31.25 -9.15
CA GLU A 651 -3.33 31.01 -8.17
C GLU A 651 -2.86 29.56 -8.33
N CYS A 652 -1.53 29.26 -8.33
CA CYS A 652 -1.09 27.86 -8.43
C CYS A 652 -1.84 27.09 -7.33
N GLY A 653 -2.86 26.29 -7.68
CA GLY A 653 -3.78 25.64 -6.74
C GLY A 653 -5.17 26.27 -6.58
N ASN A 654 -6.09 26.06 -7.53
CA ASN A 654 -7.52 26.15 -7.21
C ASN A 654 -7.99 24.88 -6.49
N MET A 655 -8.80 25.09 -5.46
CA MET A 655 -8.89 24.29 -4.23
C MET A 655 -10.02 23.26 -4.23
N ALA A 656 -10.54 22.87 -5.38
CA ALA A 656 -11.62 21.89 -5.46
C ALA A 656 -11.06 20.60 -6.03
N TRP A 657 -10.43 19.75 -5.22
CA TRP A 657 -10.23 18.28 -5.32
C TRP A 657 -9.11 17.89 -4.33
N PRO A 658 -9.16 16.72 -3.66
CA PRO A 658 -8.38 16.46 -2.46
C PRO A 658 -7.00 15.90 -2.82
N PHE A 659 -6.16 16.63 -3.55
CA PHE A 659 -4.75 16.31 -3.67
C PHE A 659 -3.89 17.57 -3.51
N TYR A 660 -2.79 17.39 -2.79
CA TYR A 660 -2.09 18.39 -1.98
C TYR A 660 -1.57 19.62 -2.75
N MET A 661 -1.44 20.73 -2.03
CA MET A 661 -1.11 22.08 -2.47
C MET A 661 0.25 22.19 -3.21
N PRO A 662 0.44 23.19 -4.10
CA PRO A 662 1.77 23.73 -4.38
C PRO A 662 2.26 24.57 -3.18
N GLU A 663 3.48 24.33 -2.69
CA GLU A 663 4.07 25.11 -1.59
C GLU A 663 4.61 26.50 -2.01
N GLY A 664 4.42 26.90 -3.26
CA GLY A 664 4.79 28.23 -3.73
C GLY A 664 4.56 28.44 -5.23
N ALA A 665 4.07 29.63 -5.58
CA ALA A 665 4.11 30.17 -6.93
C ALA A 665 5.24 31.19 -7.01
N ILE A 666 6.03 31.19 -8.08
CA ILE A 666 6.95 32.29 -8.36
C ILE A 666 6.47 33.01 -9.62
N ASP A 667 5.97 34.22 -9.40
CA ASP A 667 5.50 35.09 -10.48
C ASP A 667 6.68 35.85 -11.09
N GLY A 668 6.75 35.85 -12.42
CA GLY A 668 7.59 36.79 -13.15
C GLY A 668 7.05 38.22 -13.02
N GLU A 669 7.94 39.21 -12.86
CA GLU A 669 7.52 40.61 -12.93
C GLU A 669 6.91 40.90 -14.33
N PRO A 670 5.65 41.38 -14.41
CA PRO A 670 4.98 41.56 -15.68
C PRO A 670 5.71 42.59 -16.53
N SER A 671 6.05 42.20 -17.75
CA SER A 671 6.78 43.08 -18.67
C SER A 671 5.80 43.82 -19.58
N THR A 672 5.81 45.15 -19.51
CA THR A 672 4.90 46.01 -20.29
C THR A 672 5.58 46.53 -21.56
N MET A 673 4.85 46.61 -22.67
CA MET A 673 5.32 47.14 -23.97
C MET A 673 6.42 46.28 -24.63
N ILE A 674 6.15 44.99 -24.75
CA ILE A 674 7.05 44.03 -25.40
C ILE A 674 6.94 44.04 -26.95
N TYR A 675 7.98 43.55 -27.61
CA TYR A 675 8.13 43.42 -29.06
C TYR A 675 8.51 41.97 -29.40
N SER A 676 8.35 41.56 -30.66
CA SER A 676 8.80 40.22 -31.07
C SER A 676 10.30 40.04 -30.84
N GLY A 677 10.67 38.91 -30.23
CA GLY A 677 12.03 38.57 -29.82
C GLY A 677 12.03 37.64 -28.60
N THR A 678 13.25 37.26 -28.20
CA THR A 678 13.51 36.41 -27.03
C THR A 678 13.70 37.27 -25.79
N TYR A 679 13.03 36.89 -24.71
CA TYR A 679 13.13 37.49 -23.39
C TYR A 679 13.71 36.47 -22.41
N SER A 680 14.94 36.69 -21.97
CA SER A 680 15.62 35.82 -21.01
C SER A 680 15.40 36.29 -19.58
N TYR A 681 15.04 35.36 -18.71
CA TYR A 681 14.84 35.54 -17.28
C TYR A 681 15.73 34.54 -16.53
N THR A 682 16.24 34.95 -15.37
CA THR A 682 17.01 34.08 -14.48
C THR A 682 16.28 34.04 -13.15
N LEU A 683 15.86 32.85 -12.74
CA LEU A 683 15.28 32.59 -11.44
C LEU A 683 16.42 32.20 -10.49
N ASP A 684 16.74 33.07 -9.54
CA ASP A 684 17.84 32.85 -8.59
C ASP A 684 17.49 31.70 -7.63
N GLY A 685 18.07 30.52 -7.84
CA GLY A 685 17.74 29.32 -7.06
C GLY A 685 18.02 29.49 -5.57
N ALA A 686 19.02 30.31 -5.20
CA ALA A 686 19.43 30.50 -3.82
C ALA A 686 18.47 31.38 -3.00
N THR A 687 17.68 32.24 -3.66
CA THR A 687 16.75 33.17 -2.98
C THR A 687 15.28 32.86 -3.25
N THR A 688 14.98 32.18 -4.35
CA THR A 688 13.60 31.85 -4.76
C THR A 688 13.01 30.66 -4.02
N GLY A 689 13.84 29.82 -3.40
CA GLY A 689 13.39 28.76 -2.50
C GLY A 689 12.68 27.60 -3.20
N LEU A 690 13.02 27.33 -4.47
CA LEU A 690 12.60 26.10 -5.14
C LEU A 690 13.09 24.89 -4.32
N GLY A 691 12.16 24.16 -3.71
CA GLY A 691 12.45 22.91 -3.01
C GLY A 691 12.48 21.70 -3.96
N PRO A 692 12.77 20.49 -3.46
CA PRO A 692 12.70 19.27 -4.25
C PRO A 692 11.33 19.08 -4.92
N GLY A 693 11.31 18.72 -6.20
CA GLY A 693 10.07 18.36 -6.93
C GLY A 693 10.09 18.66 -8.43
N GLU A 694 8.98 18.35 -9.09
CA GLU A 694 8.73 18.69 -10.51
C GLU A 694 7.99 20.02 -10.63
N TYR A 695 8.35 20.79 -11.66
CA TYR A 695 7.84 22.12 -11.91
C TYR A 695 7.44 22.26 -13.38
N VAL A 696 6.42 23.07 -13.61
CA VAL A 696 6.01 23.49 -14.95
C VAL A 696 6.03 25.01 -15.01
N ILE A 697 6.39 25.52 -16.19
CA ILE A 697 6.34 26.94 -16.51
C ILE A 697 5.23 27.22 -17.52
N ALA A 698 4.47 28.28 -17.27
CA ALA A 698 3.48 28.79 -18.20
C ALA A 698 3.77 30.25 -18.52
N ALA A 699 3.49 30.66 -19.77
CA ALA A 699 3.64 32.03 -20.23
C ALA A 699 2.44 32.44 -21.10
N ILE A 700 1.88 33.63 -20.82
CA ILE A 700 0.80 34.23 -21.61
C ILE A 700 1.20 35.59 -22.15
N LEU A 701 0.67 35.90 -23.32
CA LEU A 701 0.74 37.19 -23.95
C LEU A 701 -0.63 37.86 -23.93
N GLU A 702 -0.70 39.06 -23.38
CA GLU A 702 -1.93 39.83 -23.25
C GLU A 702 -1.87 41.14 -24.05
N VAL A 703 -3.04 41.61 -24.50
CA VAL A 703 -3.22 42.97 -25.04
C VAL A 703 -4.39 43.63 -24.34
N ASN A 704 -4.12 44.73 -23.61
CA ASN A 704 -5.14 45.45 -22.83
C ASN A 704 -5.96 44.52 -21.89
N GLY A 705 -5.31 43.50 -21.32
CA GLY A 705 -5.92 42.54 -20.41
C GLY A 705 -6.76 41.44 -21.08
N ALA A 706 -6.60 41.21 -22.39
CA ALA A 706 -7.11 40.01 -23.06
C ALA A 706 -5.96 39.11 -23.51
N ILE A 707 -6.06 37.81 -23.25
CA ILE A 707 -5.08 36.80 -23.65
C ILE A 707 -5.16 36.60 -25.17
N VAL A 708 -4.02 36.77 -25.86
CA VAL A 708 -3.93 36.66 -27.33
C VAL A 708 -3.04 35.52 -27.81
N ALA A 709 -2.16 34.99 -26.95
CA ALA A 709 -1.38 33.78 -27.17
C ALA A 709 -0.87 33.22 -25.82
N TRP A 710 -0.61 31.93 -25.78
CA TRP A 710 0.04 31.22 -24.69
C TRP A 710 0.94 30.14 -25.29
N ASP A 711 1.77 29.50 -24.47
CA ASP A 711 2.59 28.38 -24.89
C ASP A 711 1.79 27.06 -24.84
N ASP A 712 1.68 26.39 -25.98
CA ASP A 712 0.97 25.11 -26.14
C ASP A 712 1.90 23.90 -25.91
N ASP A 713 3.22 24.10 -25.99
CA ASP A 713 4.22 23.05 -25.80
C ASP A 713 4.73 23.16 -24.36
N TYR A 714 4.22 22.30 -23.47
CA TYR A 714 4.56 22.34 -22.04
C TYR A 714 6.04 22.02 -21.79
N ASP A 715 6.76 22.93 -21.11
CA ASP A 715 8.11 22.68 -20.63
C ASP A 715 8.09 22.32 -19.13
N TYR A 716 8.61 21.14 -18.82
CA TYR A 716 8.77 20.63 -17.45
C TYR A 716 10.25 20.62 -17.06
N PHE A 717 10.53 20.88 -15.79
CA PHE A 717 11.85 20.69 -15.20
C PHE A 717 11.71 20.19 -13.78
N SER A 718 12.75 19.53 -13.28
CA SER A 718 12.82 19.10 -11.88
C SER A 718 13.90 19.85 -11.10
N VAL A 719 13.71 19.93 -9.79
CA VAL A 719 14.70 20.45 -8.85
C VAL A 719 15.01 19.36 -7.83
N ASP A 720 16.30 19.14 -7.58
CA ASP A 720 16.85 18.13 -6.66
C ASP A 720 16.54 16.67 -7.03
N THR A 721 16.47 15.76 -6.05
CA THR A 721 15.98 14.38 -6.18
C THR A 721 14.64 14.18 -5.48
N ALA A 722 13.85 13.26 -6.04
CA ALA A 722 12.92 12.44 -5.27
C ALA A 722 13.36 10.95 -5.25
N ALA A 723 14.27 10.54 -6.15
CA ALA A 723 14.62 9.15 -6.34
C ALA A 723 15.50 8.60 -5.21
N GLU A 724 15.17 7.41 -4.71
CA GLU A 724 15.91 6.71 -3.66
C GLU A 724 16.39 5.35 -4.19
N VAL A 725 17.65 4.99 -3.95
CA VAL A 725 18.14 3.64 -4.24
C VAL A 725 17.53 2.63 -3.26
N TYR A 726 17.00 1.52 -3.80
CA TYR A 726 16.67 0.34 -3.00
C TYR A 726 17.54 -0.84 -3.41
N VAL A 727 17.90 -1.68 -2.44
CA VAL A 727 18.75 -2.85 -2.62
C VAL A 727 18.17 -4.00 -1.79
N ASP A 728 17.83 -5.09 -2.45
CA ASP A 728 17.39 -6.33 -1.82
C ASP A 728 18.55 -7.33 -1.87
N LEU A 729 19.08 -7.71 -0.72
CA LEU A 729 20.20 -8.64 -0.65
C LEU A 729 19.66 -10.06 -0.64
N GLU A 730 20.13 -10.96 -1.51
CA GLU A 730 19.76 -12.39 -1.42
C GLU A 730 20.23 -12.99 -0.08
N ARG A 731 21.30 -12.42 0.49
CA ARG A 731 21.82 -12.71 1.82
C ARG A 731 22.36 -11.44 2.43
N SER A 732 21.85 -11.03 3.58
CA SER A 732 22.34 -9.85 4.34
C SER A 732 23.52 -10.16 5.26
N GLY A 733 23.96 -11.42 5.31
CA GLY A 733 25.08 -11.87 6.13
C GLY A 733 26.41 -12.06 5.38
N ASN A 734 27.40 -12.59 6.11
CA ASN A 734 28.65 -13.05 5.51
C ASN A 734 28.43 -14.19 4.51
N ILE A 735 29.36 -14.41 3.59
CA ILE A 735 29.31 -15.52 2.62
C ILE A 735 30.52 -16.45 2.76
N LEU A 736 30.45 -17.63 2.15
CA LEU A 736 31.57 -18.57 2.07
C LEU A 736 32.36 -18.36 0.76
N ALA A 737 33.66 -18.66 0.77
CA ALA A 737 34.57 -18.38 -0.34
C ALA A 737 34.35 -19.13 -1.67
N ASP A 738 33.39 -20.07 -1.71
CA ASP A 738 32.98 -20.74 -2.94
C ASP A 738 31.56 -20.30 -3.38
N MET A 739 30.94 -19.34 -2.68
CA MET A 739 29.61 -18.79 -3.00
C MET A 739 29.72 -17.46 -3.75
N ASP A 740 28.82 -17.26 -4.70
CA ASP A 740 28.65 -15.98 -5.39
C ASP A 740 27.91 -14.99 -4.47
N TYR A 741 28.19 -13.70 -4.59
CA TYR A 741 27.47 -12.65 -3.86
C TYR A 741 26.40 -12.04 -4.76
N ASN A 742 25.13 -12.25 -4.44
CA ASN A 742 23.99 -11.86 -5.26
C ASN A 742 23.14 -10.81 -4.54
N PHE A 743 22.63 -9.85 -5.30
CA PHE A 743 21.75 -8.80 -4.80
C PHE A 743 20.91 -8.25 -5.95
N ASP A 744 19.70 -7.82 -5.63
CA ASP A 744 18.84 -7.04 -6.51
C ASP A 744 18.94 -5.57 -6.13
N PHE A 745 18.81 -4.69 -7.12
CA PHE A 745 18.92 -3.25 -6.92
C PHE A 745 18.00 -2.50 -7.89
N GLY A 746 17.58 -1.32 -7.48
CA GLY A 746 16.82 -0.40 -8.32
C GLY A 746 16.77 0.99 -7.70
N ALA A 747 15.80 1.79 -8.14
CA ALA A 747 15.49 3.07 -7.53
C ALA A 747 13.99 3.26 -7.46
N SER A 748 13.45 3.87 -6.41
CA SER A 748 12.06 4.33 -6.34
C SER A 748 11.98 5.83 -6.63
N ASP A 749 10.77 6.36 -6.71
CA ASP A 749 10.49 7.80 -6.63
C ASP A 749 11.20 8.69 -7.68
N ALA A 750 11.55 8.11 -8.83
CA ALA A 750 12.07 8.84 -9.98
C ALA A 750 11.03 9.83 -10.53
N PHE A 751 11.50 10.97 -11.03
CA PHE A 751 10.63 11.98 -11.62
C PHE A 751 9.88 11.44 -12.84
N PHE A 752 8.65 11.91 -13.01
CA PHE A 752 7.70 11.34 -13.96
C PHE A 752 7.69 12.04 -15.31
N MET A 753 7.80 13.37 -15.30
CA MET A 753 7.51 14.26 -16.42
C MET A 753 8.77 14.89 -17.01
N SER A 754 9.81 15.12 -16.20
CA SER A 754 11.08 15.64 -16.72
C SER A 754 11.89 14.54 -17.40
N ASP A 755 12.51 14.84 -18.56
CA ASP A 755 13.44 13.96 -19.29
C ASP A 755 14.78 13.83 -18.55
N VAL A 756 14.78 13.21 -17.36
CA VAL A 756 15.99 12.95 -16.56
C VAL A 756 16.47 11.52 -16.80
N ASP A 757 17.72 11.36 -17.21
CA ASP A 757 18.39 10.06 -17.31
C ASP A 757 18.95 9.68 -15.93
N TYR A 758 18.50 8.55 -15.39
CA TYR A 758 18.99 8.00 -14.14
C TYR A 758 19.88 6.79 -14.38
N GLU A 759 20.94 6.66 -13.60
CA GLU A 759 21.87 5.54 -13.66
C GLU A 759 22.21 5.04 -12.25
N VAL A 760 21.73 3.86 -11.87
CA VAL A 760 22.15 3.23 -10.60
C VAL A 760 23.48 2.53 -10.85
N ILE A 761 24.49 2.86 -10.05
CA ILE A 761 25.83 2.29 -10.12
C ILE A 761 26.11 1.53 -8.84
N TRP A 762 26.74 0.36 -8.98
CA TRP A 762 27.19 -0.43 -7.84
C TRP A 762 28.64 -0.88 -8.00
N VAL A 763 29.32 -1.04 -6.86
CA VAL A 763 30.67 -1.62 -6.80
C VAL A 763 30.86 -2.42 -5.51
N VAL A 764 31.45 -3.59 -5.63
CA VAL A 764 31.89 -4.40 -4.48
C VAL A 764 33.40 -4.27 -4.35
N ARG A 765 33.90 -3.73 -3.24
CA ARG A 765 35.33 -3.50 -3.01
C ARG A 765 35.84 -4.34 -1.86
N ASN A 766 37.07 -4.83 -2.00
CA ASN A 766 37.79 -5.42 -0.87
C ASN A 766 38.36 -4.31 0.01
N ASP A 767 37.97 -4.28 1.28
CA ASP A 767 38.23 -3.15 2.20
C ASP A 767 39.74 -2.94 2.44
N MET A 768 40.53 -4.02 2.36
CA MET A 768 41.97 -3.98 2.60
C MET A 768 42.79 -3.49 1.41
N THR A 769 42.39 -3.85 0.19
CA THR A 769 43.14 -3.51 -1.03
C THR A 769 42.55 -2.32 -1.77
N GLY A 770 41.29 -1.97 -1.50
CA GLY A 770 40.50 -1.01 -2.27
C GLY A 770 40.20 -1.47 -3.70
N VAL A 771 40.55 -2.71 -4.06
CA VAL A 771 40.34 -3.26 -5.40
C VAL A 771 38.89 -3.72 -5.52
N SER A 772 38.23 -3.37 -6.62
CA SER A 772 36.89 -3.85 -6.92
C SER A 772 36.90 -5.34 -7.29
N ALA A 773 36.06 -6.12 -6.62
CA ALA A 773 35.74 -7.49 -7.01
C ALA A 773 34.72 -7.51 -8.16
N GLY A 774 33.83 -6.52 -8.21
CA GLY A 774 32.91 -6.31 -9.32
C GLY A 774 32.37 -4.89 -9.35
N PHE A 775 31.86 -4.48 -10.51
CA PHE A 775 31.17 -3.22 -10.72
C PHE A 775 30.13 -3.37 -11.83
N GLY A 776 29.08 -2.57 -11.78
CA GLY A 776 28.06 -2.53 -12.82
C GLY A 776 27.20 -1.28 -12.70
N ASN A 777 26.34 -1.10 -13.70
CA ASN A 777 25.45 0.04 -13.81
C ASN A 777 24.14 -0.38 -14.49
N TYR A 778 23.06 0.33 -14.21
CA TYR A 778 21.77 0.21 -14.88
C TYR A 778 21.20 1.60 -15.16
N VAL A 779 20.82 1.85 -16.42
CA VAL A 779 20.29 3.14 -16.87
C VAL A 779 18.79 3.00 -17.10
N PHE A 780 18.02 3.93 -16.56
CA PHE A 780 16.57 4.04 -16.78
C PHE A 780 16.17 5.52 -16.95
N SER A 781 15.11 5.76 -17.71
CA SER A 781 14.72 7.11 -18.13
C SER A 781 13.35 7.54 -17.60
N SER A 782 12.71 6.75 -16.74
CA SER A 782 11.41 7.06 -16.13
C SER A 782 11.09 6.11 -14.98
N MET A 783 10.12 6.47 -14.13
CA MET A 783 9.61 5.59 -13.06
C MET A 783 9.05 4.23 -13.55
N TRP A 784 8.86 4.04 -14.86
CA TRP A 784 8.35 2.80 -15.43
C TRP A 784 9.44 1.73 -15.64
N ASP A 785 10.71 2.13 -15.53
CA ASP A 785 11.87 1.29 -15.80
C ASP A 785 12.75 1.12 -14.55
N THR A 786 12.17 1.38 -13.37
CA THR A 786 12.78 1.23 -12.04
C THR A 786 12.76 -0.20 -11.49
N GLY A 787 12.32 -1.17 -12.30
CA GLY A 787 12.19 -2.56 -11.87
C GLY A 787 13.51 -3.16 -11.38
N ALA A 788 13.43 -3.97 -10.32
CA ALA A 788 14.58 -4.58 -9.67
C ALA A 788 15.47 -5.33 -10.68
N GLN A 789 16.76 -5.00 -10.66
CA GLN A 789 17.79 -5.64 -11.48
C GLN A 789 18.68 -6.51 -10.61
N SER A 790 19.02 -7.69 -11.10
CA SER A 790 19.92 -8.61 -10.38
C SER A 790 21.38 -8.44 -10.77
N ALA A 791 22.26 -8.43 -9.78
CA ALA A 791 23.71 -8.53 -9.95
C ALA A 791 24.27 -9.73 -9.17
N SER A 792 25.37 -10.28 -9.68
CA SER A 792 26.08 -11.42 -9.07
C SER A 792 27.58 -11.23 -9.21
N ILE A 793 28.30 -11.35 -8.10
CA ILE A 793 29.77 -11.38 -8.06
C ILE A 793 30.22 -12.83 -7.93
N PRO A 794 30.87 -13.40 -8.96
CA PRO A 794 31.33 -14.78 -8.89
C PRO A 794 32.36 -14.97 -7.75
N SER A 795 32.24 -16.08 -7.02
CA SER A 795 33.16 -16.52 -5.95
C SER A 795 34.64 -16.46 -6.36
N ALA A 796 34.94 -16.74 -7.64
CA ALA A 796 36.31 -16.67 -8.17
C ALA A 796 36.93 -15.26 -8.11
N MET A 797 36.12 -14.20 -7.94
CA MET A 797 36.53 -12.82 -7.76
C MET A 797 36.57 -12.39 -6.28
N LEU A 798 36.06 -13.23 -5.38
CA LEU A 798 35.93 -13.01 -3.94
C LEU A 798 36.93 -13.90 -3.19
N ASN A 799 38.06 -13.32 -2.79
CA ASN A 799 39.01 -14.01 -1.93
C ASN A 799 38.59 -13.84 -0.46
N PHE A 800 39.19 -14.59 0.46
CA PHE A 800 38.97 -14.39 1.90
C PHE A 800 39.27 -12.95 2.32
N GLY A 801 38.35 -12.32 3.06
CA GLY A 801 38.49 -10.96 3.57
C GLY A 801 37.15 -10.23 3.67
N ASP A 802 37.23 -8.97 4.12
CA ASP A 802 36.10 -8.06 4.23
C ASP A 802 35.87 -7.29 2.92
N TYR A 803 34.61 -7.11 2.58
CA TYR A 803 34.13 -6.42 1.40
C TYR A 803 32.99 -5.49 1.75
N THR A 804 32.84 -4.42 0.98
CA THR A 804 31.71 -3.51 1.07
C THR A 804 31.08 -3.32 -0.32
N LEU A 805 29.77 -3.53 -0.41
CA LEU A 805 28.91 -3.12 -1.53
C LEU A 805 28.56 -1.65 -1.33
N TYR A 806 28.80 -0.85 -2.37
CA TYR A 806 28.36 0.53 -2.46
C TYR A 806 27.40 0.65 -3.63
N VAL A 807 26.26 1.29 -3.42
CA VAL A 807 25.28 1.61 -4.47
C VAL A 807 24.91 3.09 -4.39
N TRP A 808 24.88 3.77 -5.53
CA TRP A 808 24.50 5.18 -5.64
C TRP A 808 23.84 5.46 -6.98
N LEU A 809 23.14 6.59 -7.06
CA LEU A 809 22.48 7.08 -8.27
C LEU A 809 23.33 8.18 -8.95
N GLU A 810 23.46 8.12 -10.28
CA GLU A 810 23.94 9.21 -11.13
C GLU A 810 22.77 9.76 -11.97
N ARG A 811 22.77 11.08 -12.21
CA ARG A 811 21.68 11.80 -12.91
C ARG A 811 22.25 12.64 -14.05
N ASP A 812 21.73 12.46 -15.27
CA ASP A 812 22.21 13.15 -16.49
C ASP A 812 23.75 13.12 -16.65
N GLY A 813 24.39 12.03 -16.19
CA GLY A 813 25.85 11.83 -16.20
C GLY A 813 26.63 12.67 -15.19
N VAL A 814 25.96 13.26 -14.20
CA VAL A 814 26.55 13.94 -13.04
C VAL A 814 26.23 13.08 -11.81
N ALA A 815 27.25 12.71 -11.04
CA ALA A 815 27.03 12.07 -9.75
C ALA A 815 26.15 12.98 -8.88
N ASP A 816 25.13 12.40 -8.24
CA ASP A 816 24.30 13.14 -7.29
C ASP A 816 25.20 13.89 -6.30
N SER A 817 24.73 15.04 -5.83
CA SER A 817 25.49 16.01 -5.05
C SER A 817 25.99 15.50 -3.68
N SER A 818 25.86 14.20 -3.39
CA SER A 818 26.49 13.50 -2.29
C SER A 818 27.67 12.62 -2.78
N PRO A 819 28.91 12.87 -2.34
CA PRO A 819 30.05 11.98 -2.61
C PRO A 819 30.02 10.66 -1.79
N GLU A 820 28.90 10.33 -1.16
CA GLU A 820 28.69 9.17 -0.29
C GLU A 820 27.67 8.23 -0.96
N ALA A 821 27.91 6.92 -0.87
CA ALA A 821 26.97 5.95 -1.41
C ALA A 821 25.63 6.07 -0.68
N GLU A 822 24.52 5.95 -1.41
CA GLU A 822 23.17 5.97 -0.82
C GLU A 822 22.92 4.69 -0.03
N PHE A 823 23.53 3.58 -0.45
CA PHE A 823 23.51 2.31 0.27
C PHE A 823 24.92 1.73 0.41
N GLU A 824 25.24 1.30 1.65
CA GLU A 824 26.48 0.59 1.97
C GLU A 824 26.16 -0.69 2.74
N HIS A 825 26.72 -1.82 2.30
CA HIS A 825 26.60 -3.10 2.99
C HIS A 825 27.94 -3.82 3.07
N SER A 826 28.44 -4.05 4.28
CA SER A 826 29.70 -4.76 4.52
C SER A 826 29.46 -6.24 4.83
N PHE A 827 30.19 -7.11 4.15
CA PHE A 827 30.14 -8.56 4.33
C PHE A 827 31.56 -9.17 4.30
N ARG A 828 31.72 -10.35 4.89
CA ARG A 828 32.98 -11.11 4.89
C ARG A 828 32.87 -12.39 4.09
N VAL A 829 33.96 -12.73 3.40
CA VAL A 829 34.15 -14.02 2.73
C VAL A 829 34.90 -14.98 3.66
N ILE A 830 34.20 -16.00 4.18
CA ILE A 830 34.67 -16.94 5.21
C ILE A 830 35.09 -18.28 4.61
N ASN A 831 36.04 -18.95 5.26
CA ASN A 831 36.43 -20.32 4.91
C ASN A 831 35.62 -21.35 5.73
N PRO A 832 34.79 -22.20 5.09
CA PRO A 832 33.98 -23.17 5.80
C PRO A 832 34.80 -24.27 6.50
N ALA A 833 36.03 -24.55 6.04
CA ALA A 833 36.87 -25.59 6.62
C ALA A 833 37.47 -25.20 7.98
N LEU A 834 37.31 -23.95 8.42
CA LEU A 834 37.94 -23.43 9.63
C LEU A 834 36.97 -23.30 10.81
N ASN A 835 35.65 -23.44 10.59
CA ASN A 835 34.62 -23.33 11.64
C ASN A 835 34.86 -22.18 12.63
N THR A 836 35.23 -20.99 12.13
CA THR A 836 35.62 -19.86 12.97
C THR A 836 35.25 -18.52 12.36
N LEU A 837 34.69 -17.64 13.21
CA LEU A 837 34.49 -16.21 12.95
C LEU A 837 35.65 -15.37 13.49
N ALA A 838 36.73 -16.02 13.92
CA ALA A 838 37.89 -15.40 14.52
C ALA A 838 38.36 -14.17 13.75
N THR A 839 38.37 -13.05 14.46
CA THR A 839 38.69 -11.74 13.90
C THR A 839 39.75 -11.07 14.77
N ILE A 840 40.30 -9.97 14.28
CA ILE A 840 41.16 -9.08 15.06
C ILE A 840 40.61 -7.65 14.99
N ASP A 841 40.90 -6.88 16.03
CA ASP A 841 40.86 -5.42 16.02
C ASP A 841 42.29 -4.89 16.20
N VAL A 842 42.67 -3.86 15.45
CA VAL A 842 44.01 -3.30 15.39
C VAL A 842 43.92 -1.79 15.49
N GLN A 843 44.50 -1.24 16.54
CA GLN A 843 44.62 0.19 16.77
C GLN A 843 46.08 0.53 17.03
N VAL A 844 46.54 1.70 16.59
CA VAL A 844 47.83 2.25 17.02
C VAL A 844 47.62 3.63 17.61
N ASP A 845 47.93 3.78 18.89
CA ASP A 845 47.89 5.06 19.59
C ASP A 845 49.29 5.65 19.68
N VAL A 846 49.43 6.94 19.37
CA VAL A 846 50.68 7.65 19.61
C VAL A 846 50.69 8.12 21.05
N ASN A 847 51.65 7.62 21.83
CA ASN A 847 51.74 7.98 23.23
C ASN A 847 52.20 9.44 23.43
N THR A 848 52.21 9.91 24.68
CA THR A 848 52.61 11.28 25.02
C THR A 848 54.08 11.63 24.71
N ILE A 849 54.90 10.62 24.40
CA ILE A 849 56.33 10.73 24.10
C ILE A 849 56.57 10.69 22.57
N GLY A 850 55.53 10.42 21.77
CA GLY A 850 55.53 10.56 20.30
C GLY A 850 55.79 9.28 19.50
N TRP A 851 55.86 8.11 20.14
CA TRP A 851 55.98 6.81 19.46
C TRP A 851 54.67 5.99 19.54
N GLY A 852 54.45 5.12 18.55
CA GLY A 852 53.21 4.36 18.39
C GLY A 852 53.16 3.09 19.25
N GLN A 853 52.05 2.87 19.95
CA GLN A 853 51.74 1.62 20.66
C GLN A 853 50.55 0.96 19.97
N GLY A 854 50.80 -0.19 19.34
CA GLY A 854 49.78 -1.00 18.69
C GLY A 854 49.04 -1.88 19.70
N THR A 855 47.71 -1.77 19.77
CA THR A 855 46.86 -2.74 20.47
C THR A 855 46.20 -3.63 19.43
N VAL A 856 46.39 -4.93 19.56
CA VAL A 856 45.73 -5.95 18.73
C VAL A 856 44.85 -6.79 19.63
N VAL A 857 43.58 -7.01 19.29
CA VAL A 857 42.68 -7.89 20.03
C VAL A 857 42.09 -8.90 19.07
N ALA A 858 42.44 -10.18 19.22
CA ALA A 858 41.72 -11.27 18.58
C ALA A 858 40.53 -11.68 19.43
N TYR A 859 39.38 -11.94 18.82
CA TYR A 859 38.16 -12.41 19.49
C TYR A 859 37.38 -13.36 18.57
N ASP A 860 36.30 -13.94 19.10
CA ASP A 860 35.54 -15.04 18.48
C ASP A 860 36.41 -16.25 18.11
N LEU A 861 37.37 -16.56 18.99
CA LEU A 861 38.30 -17.68 18.81
C LEU A 861 37.68 -18.99 19.29
N ASP A 862 37.66 -20.01 18.44
CA ASP A 862 37.09 -21.30 18.77
C ASP A 862 37.98 -22.16 19.68
N ASN A 863 37.35 -22.73 20.70
CA ASN A 863 38.04 -23.58 21.67
C ASN A 863 38.65 -24.82 21.00
N GLY A 864 39.95 -25.00 21.20
CA GLY A 864 40.74 -26.13 20.69
C GLY A 864 41.39 -25.87 19.33
N GLN A 865 41.12 -24.73 18.68
CA GLN A 865 41.71 -24.38 17.40
C GLN A 865 43.08 -23.71 17.53
N LEU A 866 44.00 -24.03 16.62
CA LEU A 866 45.31 -23.41 16.51
C LEU A 866 45.18 -22.09 15.74
N PHE A 867 45.62 -20.99 16.33
CA PHE A 867 45.69 -19.68 15.69
C PHE A 867 47.13 -19.18 15.63
N THR A 868 47.45 -18.44 14.58
CA THR A 868 48.72 -17.75 14.38
C THR A 868 48.43 -16.32 13.99
N MET A 869 48.91 -15.35 14.76
CA MET A 869 48.86 -13.93 14.43
C MET A 869 50.25 -13.51 13.95
N GLY A 870 50.34 -13.05 12.70
CA GLY A 870 51.54 -12.43 12.15
C GLY A 870 51.34 -10.93 11.99
N TRP A 871 52.32 -10.12 12.33
CA TRP A 871 52.26 -8.68 12.15
C TRP A 871 53.53 -8.12 11.52
N ALA A 872 53.38 -7.01 10.80
CA ALA A 872 54.47 -6.29 10.18
C ALA A 872 54.19 -4.78 10.18
N VAL A 873 55.19 -3.99 10.58
CA VAL A 873 55.19 -2.54 10.44
C VAL A 873 55.88 -2.19 9.13
N THR A 874 55.20 -1.46 8.25
CA THR A 874 55.75 -1.03 6.96
C THR A 874 55.85 0.48 6.86
N ASP A 875 56.88 0.99 6.19
CA ASP A 875 56.94 2.40 5.78
C ASP A 875 55.97 2.69 4.60
N MET A 876 55.86 3.97 4.21
CA MET A 876 55.02 4.40 3.07
C MET A 876 55.45 3.82 1.71
N MET A 877 56.62 3.19 1.61
CA MET A 877 57.08 2.47 0.42
C MET A 877 56.89 0.95 0.57
N ASN A 878 56.12 0.50 1.55
CA ASN A 878 55.89 -0.90 1.91
C ASN A 878 57.16 -1.69 2.28
N ASN A 879 58.24 -1.03 2.71
CA ASN A 879 59.39 -1.75 3.29
C ASN A 879 59.05 -2.17 4.72
N VAL A 880 59.27 -3.43 5.06
CA VAL A 880 59.08 -3.94 6.43
C VAL A 880 60.19 -3.38 7.32
N VAL A 881 59.79 -2.70 8.39
CA VAL A 881 60.66 -2.04 9.37
C VAL A 881 60.70 -2.83 10.68
N ASP A 882 59.59 -3.48 11.02
CA ASP A 882 59.48 -4.41 12.15
C ASP A 882 58.44 -5.50 11.82
N SER A 883 58.54 -6.66 12.46
CA SER A 883 57.60 -7.76 12.27
C SER A 883 57.70 -8.81 13.37
N GLY A 884 56.60 -9.50 13.65
CA GLY A 884 56.57 -10.61 14.58
C GLY A 884 55.45 -11.60 14.27
N GLU A 885 55.45 -12.70 15.02
CA GLU A 885 54.44 -13.74 14.92
C GLU A 885 54.20 -14.37 16.30
N ASP A 886 52.96 -14.70 16.62
CA ASP A 886 52.57 -15.43 17.82
C ASP A 886 51.57 -16.54 17.46
N THR A 887 51.82 -17.76 17.91
CA THR A 887 50.97 -18.94 17.64
C THR A 887 50.46 -19.53 18.95
N TRP A 888 49.16 -19.77 19.05
CA TRP A 888 48.51 -20.33 20.25
C TRP A 888 47.34 -21.27 19.90
N ILE A 889 46.87 -22.04 20.88
CA ILE A 889 45.65 -22.84 20.79
C ILE A 889 44.63 -22.20 21.73
N ALA A 890 43.46 -21.80 21.25
CA ALA A 890 42.38 -21.27 22.09
C ALA A 890 41.78 -22.39 22.96
N PRO A 891 41.21 -22.13 24.16
CA PRO A 891 41.04 -20.83 24.80
C PRO A 891 42.35 -20.16 25.26
N PRO A 892 42.34 -18.83 25.46
CA PRO A 892 41.15 -17.97 25.60
C PRO A 892 40.41 -17.68 24.27
N ASN A 893 39.09 -17.42 24.36
CA ASN A 893 38.20 -17.06 23.24
C ASN A 893 38.43 -15.62 22.72
N SER A 894 39.22 -14.84 23.45
CA SER A 894 39.83 -13.60 22.99
C SER A 894 41.26 -13.50 23.52
N LYS A 895 42.14 -12.84 22.78
CA LYS A 895 43.54 -12.64 23.14
C LYS A 895 44.01 -11.28 22.66
N SER A 896 44.69 -10.53 23.52
CA SER A 896 45.21 -9.21 23.18
C SER A 896 46.74 -9.16 23.20
N TRP A 897 47.27 -8.28 22.36
CA TRP A 897 48.68 -7.93 22.29
C TRP A 897 48.82 -6.42 22.40
N VAL A 898 49.90 -6.01 23.07
CA VAL A 898 50.39 -4.63 23.04
C VAL A 898 51.77 -4.68 22.40
N LEU A 899 51.93 -3.97 21.30
CA LEU A 899 53.13 -3.90 20.48
C LEU A 899 53.72 -2.50 20.61
N ASP A 900 54.93 -2.39 21.15
CA ASP A 900 55.60 -1.11 21.35
C ASP A 900 56.57 -0.83 20.20
N PHE A 901 56.43 0.34 19.56
CA PHE A 901 57.26 0.75 18.41
C PHE A 901 58.24 1.89 18.77
N ASP A 902 58.70 1.94 20.02
CA ASP A 902 59.72 2.86 20.54
C ASP A 902 61.07 2.75 19.81
N HIS A 903 61.40 1.58 19.28
CA HIS A 903 62.61 1.35 18.50
C HIS A 903 62.52 1.78 17.03
N VAL A 904 61.34 2.20 16.55
CA VAL A 904 61.12 2.63 15.15
C VAL A 904 61.42 4.12 15.01
N THR A 905 62.11 4.52 13.94
CA THR A 905 62.46 5.93 13.71
C THR A 905 61.23 6.82 13.45
N ASN A 906 61.39 8.15 13.42
CA ASN A 906 60.31 9.04 13.01
C ASN A 906 59.94 8.84 11.52
N GLY A 907 58.64 8.82 11.24
CA GLY A 907 58.11 8.57 9.91
C GLY A 907 56.63 8.22 9.93
N ASN A 908 56.10 7.88 8.75
CA ASN A 908 54.74 7.37 8.63
C ASN A 908 54.80 5.86 8.42
N TYR A 909 54.05 5.12 9.23
CA TYR A 909 54.08 3.67 9.28
C TYR A 909 52.67 3.09 9.27
N CYS A 910 52.56 1.83 8.85
CA CYS A 910 51.33 1.05 8.95
C CYS A 910 51.62 -0.31 9.59
N LEU A 911 50.88 -0.64 10.65
CA LEU A 911 50.89 -1.94 11.29
C LEU A 911 49.88 -2.82 10.53
N LYS A 912 50.37 -3.85 9.86
CA LYS A 912 49.56 -4.88 9.19
C LYS A 912 49.56 -6.12 10.05
N VAL A 913 48.38 -6.67 10.33
CA VAL A 913 48.20 -7.85 11.16
C VAL A 913 47.36 -8.86 10.40
N ASN A 914 47.82 -10.10 10.38
CA ASN A 914 47.18 -11.24 9.74
C ASN A 914 46.89 -12.29 10.82
N LEU A 915 45.64 -12.70 10.94
CA LEU A 915 45.23 -13.83 11.75
C LEU A 915 45.05 -15.05 10.85
N TYR A 916 45.69 -16.15 11.23
CA TYR A 916 45.57 -17.45 10.58
C TYR A 916 44.94 -18.43 11.56
N ALA A 917 44.03 -19.27 11.07
CA ALA A 917 43.62 -20.48 11.76
C ALA A 917 44.29 -21.68 11.09
N ALA A 918 45.05 -22.44 11.89
CA ALA A 918 46.02 -23.45 11.46
C ALA A 918 47.08 -22.91 10.47
N GLN A 919 46.75 -22.81 9.18
CA GLN A 919 47.61 -22.29 8.12
C GLN A 919 46.86 -21.44 7.09
N ILE A 920 45.58 -21.16 7.33
CA ILE A 920 44.73 -20.43 6.40
C ILE A 920 44.45 -19.06 7.02
N LEU A 921 44.60 -18.02 6.22
CA LEU A 921 44.31 -16.65 6.64
C LEU A 921 42.80 -16.52 6.89
N VAL A 922 42.41 -16.13 8.11
CA VAL A 922 41.00 -15.96 8.51
C VAL A 922 40.57 -14.50 8.54
N HIS A 923 41.47 -13.61 8.94
CA HIS A 923 41.20 -12.17 8.95
C HIS A 923 42.51 -11.41 8.85
N MET A 924 42.47 -10.20 8.30
CA MET A 924 43.61 -9.30 8.29
C MET A 924 43.15 -7.86 8.43
N GLN A 925 43.90 -7.07 9.19
CA GLN A 925 43.59 -5.66 9.41
C GLN A 925 44.88 -4.85 9.44
N ASN A 926 44.78 -3.56 9.13
CA ASN A 926 45.92 -2.67 9.27
C ASN A 926 45.54 -1.32 9.87
N TYR A 927 46.52 -0.65 10.47
CA TYR A 927 46.35 0.68 11.02
C TYR A 927 47.61 1.52 10.79
N CYS A 928 47.45 2.71 10.21
CA CYS A 928 48.55 3.63 9.91
C CYS A 928 48.65 4.76 10.93
N TRP A 929 49.86 5.15 11.28
CA TRP A 929 50.14 6.26 12.18
C TRP A 929 51.37 7.06 11.74
N THR A 930 51.50 8.26 12.30
CA THR A 930 52.69 9.09 12.16
C THR A 930 53.46 9.08 13.47
N GLN A 931 54.72 8.64 13.41
CA GLN A 931 55.66 8.65 14.52
C GLN A 931 56.49 9.94 14.48
N ALA A 932 56.43 10.71 15.57
CA ALA A 932 57.13 11.98 15.70
C ALA A 932 57.66 12.17 17.13
N SER A 933 58.65 11.35 17.52
CA SER A 933 59.33 11.47 18.81
C SER A 933 60.47 12.50 18.77
N THR A 934 60.79 13.10 19.92
CA THR A 934 61.81 14.14 20.06
C THR A 934 63.17 13.58 20.47
N ALA A 935 63.86 12.92 19.54
CA ALA A 935 65.30 12.58 19.54
C ALA A 935 65.87 11.70 20.69
N ASP A 936 66.51 10.59 20.28
CA ASP A 936 67.39 9.70 21.09
C ASP A 936 68.53 10.52 21.73
N ALA A 937 68.30 10.99 22.96
CA ALA A 937 69.15 11.94 23.66
C ALA A 937 70.34 11.25 24.31
N ASP A 938 70.23 9.96 24.63
CA ASP A 938 71.31 9.18 25.25
C ASP A 938 72.12 8.31 24.26
N SER A 939 71.66 8.25 23.01
CA SER A 939 72.28 7.58 21.86
C SER A 939 72.36 6.06 21.97
N ASP A 940 71.46 5.42 22.72
CA ASP A 940 71.38 3.96 22.80
C ASP A 940 70.59 3.32 21.63
N ASN A 941 69.97 4.14 20.78
CA ASN A 941 69.12 3.79 19.64
C ASN A 941 67.77 3.18 20.00
N VAL A 942 67.27 3.41 21.22
CA VAL A 942 65.93 3.06 21.69
C VAL A 942 65.24 4.34 22.15
N LEU A 943 64.09 4.69 21.57
CA LEU A 943 63.42 5.95 21.91
C LEU A 943 62.55 5.79 23.17
N ASP A 944 63.14 5.92 24.35
CA ASP A 944 62.46 5.61 25.62
C ASP A 944 62.31 6.82 26.57
N ALA A 945 61.95 6.57 27.83
CA ALA A 945 61.76 7.63 28.82
C ALA A 945 63.06 8.32 29.26
N ASP A 946 64.22 7.69 29.03
CA ASP A 946 65.54 8.23 29.34
C ASP A 946 65.97 9.31 28.31
N ASP A 947 65.24 9.43 27.19
CA ASP A 947 65.45 10.47 26.15
C ASP A 947 64.83 11.84 26.46
N MET A 948 63.99 11.94 27.50
CA MET A 948 63.30 13.19 27.86
C MET A 948 64.08 14.10 28.83
N CYS A 949 65.42 14.09 28.81
CA CYS A 949 66.25 14.91 29.71
C CYS A 949 67.09 16.00 29.01
#